data_AF-A0AAU9JHZ5-F1
#
_entry.id   AF-A0AAU9JHZ5-F1
#
_cell.length_a   1.000
_cell.length_b   1.000
_cell.length_c   1.000
_cell.angle_alpha   90.00
_cell.angle_beta   90.00
_cell.angle_gamma   90.00
#
_symmetry.space_group_name_H-M   'P 1'
#
loop_
_entity.id
_entity.type
_entity.pdbx_description
1 polymer ?
#
loop_
_entity_poly.entity_id
_entity_poly.type
_entity_poly.pdbx_seq_one_letter_code
_entity_poly.pdbx_strand_id
1 'polypeptide(L)'
;MLLYAFDRSVANRDINDPYATDRTESQVKFGIWGVLVSFSFILIFLAITILYVLFTADLCHSNCKRNIKARSNSSLDIAVVALHTIQCILYFATPKSHILNSEFILLLLSVSLIGVFWLQLPYYNFIGNIIVISKLSSYILMIFSLIFSNLINDARAALFCYIILQPILLLNIFRILKDRHNEIPDQSLIYTDQFDFELKSRHLLVDKNLEDKEIVVDLFNELYKTKRLIINKLAVVWEFYFCFHVMKDERLARVRLVKIPMVNNCLEGSVQEWKILRKLWMSRDDDLNDIKYIEYLLDIESAKVYDKELCMSLLVLLAEFVTRSPRIGKLTTIVTKATDMLCKVQSSYSRLIETYRNLEAFDIYISLSENILRHADEANLIKKKKSRFAELDLVLKYENSLNRFDDRVGIILISANPDSFGTLSYVNEKAAQYLRQPMQCLLGTDLSDFVPWPYNLNHKEIMKKFAASCKDSNAQISPIFFLLDGHNFLFECKIQMKYTALGYNAFFLVSIQVHNFSRELILLSSEGHILGFSSKVPSIFNSLDRRILNQANITQLVPHYFEIALNKPFFMLYGGHPLCVVKQNLVFKSTTLHLLFIVWDNDKIQQLKSGKSFEQTFKNNSRKRKVKEKSTTFLNEWKMREKRIEERIMDSKEFNKDYKEDLNTTTVLNSTNGDIQSKTVSLNPSSSSSTSSNIINAFALQLERAIKIFKWVLLCAIVAVISTNIAILATVYEIVSHTTTIRTFSDLGQISYYITTLADTVRSIDLDLRLNMFNLTNDVAVLTDDVDHLMSLQNTILDDYDDWKYCSSSEIVINKKIPLWIFDSKQKIEEYNLLDTVQLFINHCNNVLNAAATKGQYRSDLLFLITNSLGSAYDEINLSLKDLVDCEVNRIQDSGNKVRVLIICVIVLLGVVGIFLSISIIFVERKYEKFWEYARENAYNSYFRLKSAAIERLSNVHGLGSPDDENLKKLKKSERLNIKSGIFRRYSSRILIFIVIALSFYLLTLFYLYENCENSMKDRPRVLYSLIFTRALLSKVGLWVREVIHHTLFAQYPAAYQFPYPDLEFEIVINDLVRQVKDLRRSDFLKLMSDGLKDRIFEQSDVEKPILMYGSKSAIDAVILDSYSYSTTTYTISNQILSYYIANYSIVRDEVGVNYDMTDTDSKNKITEELVVFIYVTIVYSIILALIYLLYYLPFLSKEVRFLNKLKMLVSILIEK
;
A
#
# COMPACT_ATOMS: atom_id res chain seq x y z
N MET A 1 -1.67 -9.30 29.43
CA MET A 1 -1.66 -9.22 30.91
C MET A 1 -1.77 -10.60 31.55
N LEU A 2 -2.85 -11.37 31.34
CA LEU A 2 -2.89 -12.80 31.73
C LEU A 2 -1.70 -13.56 31.15
N LEU A 3 -1.43 -13.39 29.85
CA LEU A 3 -0.23 -13.91 29.19
C LEU A 3 1.10 -13.43 29.81
N TYR A 4 1.21 -12.18 30.25
CA TYR A 4 2.44 -11.63 30.86
C TYR A 4 2.67 -12.17 32.27
N ALA A 5 1.61 -12.29 33.07
CA ALA A 5 1.67 -12.94 34.38
C ALA A 5 1.92 -14.44 34.26
N PHE A 6 1.38 -15.10 33.22
CA PHE A 6 1.66 -16.50 32.92
C PHE A 6 3.11 -16.71 32.52
N ASP A 7 3.61 -15.93 31.54
CA ASP A 7 4.98 -15.98 31.02
C ASP A 7 6.01 -15.69 32.12
N ARG A 8 5.70 -14.76 33.04
CA ARG A 8 6.56 -14.47 34.19
C ARG A 8 6.46 -15.52 35.30
N SER A 9 5.30 -16.17 35.49
CA SER A 9 5.19 -17.31 36.41
C SER A 9 5.93 -18.55 35.91
N VAL A 10 6.02 -18.69 34.58
CA VAL A 10 6.81 -19.72 33.90
C VAL A 10 8.30 -19.35 33.97
N ALA A 11 8.69 -18.12 33.64
CA ALA A 11 10.08 -17.67 33.73
C ALA A 11 10.65 -17.67 35.16
N ASN A 12 9.84 -17.42 36.20
CA ASN A 12 10.27 -17.56 37.60
C ASN A 12 10.39 -19.03 38.05
N ARG A 13 9.77 -19.99 37.35
CA ARG A 13 10.08 -21.42 37.54
C ARG A 13 11.42 -21.78 36.90
N ASP A 14 11.71 -21.21 35.73
CA ASP A 14 12.95 -21.49 34.99
C ASP A 14 14.21 -20.84 35.62
N ILE A 15 14.07 -19.74 36.37
CA ILE A 15 15.19 -19.11 37.11
C ILE A 15 15.68 -19.98 38.30
N ASN A 16 14.87 -20.92 38.78
CA ASN A 16 15.25 -21.85 39.86
C ASN A 16 15.75 -23.21 39.34
N ASP A 17 15.85 -23.40 38.02
CA ASP A 17 16.42 -24.60 37.41
C ASP A 17 17.80 -24.26 36.81
N PRO A 18 18.92 -24.67 37.45
CA PRO A 18 20.27 -24.38 36.96
C PRO A 18 20.61 -25.04 35.62
N TYR A 19 19.70 -25.86 35.04
CA TYR A 19 19.87 -26.51 33.74
C TYR A 19 19.06 -25.86 32.59
N ALA A 20 18.29 -24.80 32.84
CA ALA A 20 17.42 -24.19 31.83
C ALA A 20 18.10 -23.18 30.88
N THR A 21 19.37 -22.82 31.10
CA THR A 21 20.04 -21.75 30.33
C THR A 21 20.48 -22.12 28.91
N ASP A 22 20.45 -23.38 28.50
CA ASP A 22 20.96 -23.80 27.18
C ASP A 22 19.89 -24.08 26.11
N ARG A 23 18.60 -23.97 26.45
CA ARG A 23 17.53 -24.17 25.46
C ARG A 23 16.80 -22.86 25.17
N THR A 24 16.90 -22.43 23.91
CA THR A 24 16.00 -21.52 23.17
C THR A 24 16.34 -20.02 22.97
N GLU A 25 17.61 -19.61 22.89
CA GLU A 25 17.94 -18.26 22.37
C GLU A 25 18.48 -18.21 20.93
N SER A 26 18.76 -19.35 20.29
CA SER A 26 19.32 -19.37 18.92
C SER A 26 18.30 -19.36 17.79
N GLN A 27 17.02 -19.66 18.05
CA GLN A 27 16.04 -19.91 16.98
C GLN A 27 15.28 -18.68 16.45
N VAL A 28 15.38 -17.50 17.08
CA VAL A 28 14.71 -16.27 16.60
C VAL A 28 15.63 -15.04 16.69
N LYS A 29 16.90 -15.17 16.33
CA LYS A 29 17.76 -14.00 16.08
C LYS A 29 17.71 -13.66 14.58
N PHE A 30 16.71 -12.87 14.17
CA PHE A 30 16.66 -12.21 12.85
C PHE A 30 17.80 -11.17 12.64
N GLY A 31 18.82 -11.18 13.52
CA GLY A 31 19.93 -10.24 13.53
C GLY A 31 19.47 -8.77 13.63
N ILE A 32 20.37 -7.88 13.22
CA ILE A 32 20.14 -6.42 13.15
C ILE A 32 18.93 -6.09 12.24
N TRP A 33 18.69 -6.89 11.20
CA TRP A 33 17.57 -6.71 10.28
C TRP A 33 16.22 -6.87 10.97
N GLY A 34 16.07 -7.86 11.86
CA GLY A 34 14.85 -8.02 12.66
C GLY A 34 14.55 -6.80 13.53
N VAL A 35 15.58 -6.24 14.18
CA VAL A 35 15.45 -5.03 15.01
C VAL A 35 15.04 -3.82 14.17
N LEU A 36 15.68 -3.60 13.02
CA LEU A 36 15.36 -2.50 12.10
C LEU A 36 13.93 -2.61 11.55
N VAL A 37 13.50 -3.81 11.19
CA VAL A 37 12.14 -4.08 10.70
C VAL A 37 11.11 -3.85 11.80
N SER A 38 11.32 -4.37 13.01
CA SER A 38 10.42 -4.16 14.14
C SER A 38 10.32 -2.69 14.56
N PHE A 39 11.44 -1.97 14.60
CA PHE A 39 11.44 -0.52 14.87
C PHE A 39 10.65 0.25 13.81
N SER A 40 10.83 -0.10 12.53
CA SER A 40 10.08 0.49 11.42
C SER A 40 8.57 0.23 11.55
N PHE A 41 8.16 -0.98 11.93
CA PHE A 41 6.75 -1.31 12.17
C PHE A 41 6.16 -0.54 13.36
N ILE A 42 6.91 -0.37 14.46
CA ILE A 42 6.47 0.41 15.62
C ILE A 42 6.26 1.88 15.24
N LEU A 43 7.18 2.49 14.48
CA LEU A 43 7.03 3.86 13.99
C LEU A 43 5.83 4.02 13.05
N ILE A 44 5.63 3.07 12.12
CA ILE A 44 4.47 3.06 11.22
C ILE A 44 3.17 2.93 12.03
N PHE A 45 3.13 2.02 13.01
CA PHE A 45 1.97 1.84 13.88
C PHE A 45 1.65 3.08 14.71
N LEU A 46 2.68 3.74 15.27
CA LEU A 46 2.54 4.99 16.01
C LEU A 46 1.96 6.09 15.10
N ALA A 47 2.51 6.26 13.90
CA ALA A 47 2.04 7.25 12.94
C ALA A 47 0.58 6.99 12.52
N ILE A 48 0.23 5.74 12.21
CA ILE A 48 -1.15 5.35 11.86
C ILE A 48 -2.10 5.61 13.03
N THR A 49 -1.69 5.30 14.27
CA THR A 49 -2.54 5.49 15.46
C THR A 49 -2.75 6.97 15.78
N ILE A 50 -1.71 7.81 15.69
CA ILE A 50 -1.83 9.27 15.84
C ILE A 50 -2.79 9.83 14.78
N LEU A 51 -2.63 9.43 13.51
CA LEU A 51 -3.52 9.82 12.44
C LEU A 51 -4.96 9.36 12.72
N TYR A 52 -5.16 8.12 13.17
CA TYR A 52 -6.47 7.60 13.53
C TYR A 52 -7.14 8.43 14.64
N VAL A 53 -6.41 8.78 15.69
CA VAL A 53 -6.91 9.63 16.78
C VAL A 53 -7.34 11.00 16.26
N LEU A 54 -6.53 11.64 15.41
CA LEU A 54 -6.85 12.94 14.82
C LEU A 54 -8.06 12.87 13.86
N PHE A 55 -8.14 11.82 13.03
CA PHE A 55 -9.23 11.63 12.07
C PHE A 55 -10.55 11.23 12.74
N THR A 56 -10.53 10.60 13.91
CA THR A 56 -11.75 10.21 14.65
C THR A 56 -12.23 11.26 15.64
N ALA A 57 -11.42 12.27 15.96
CA ALA A 57 -11.78 13.36 16.85
C ALA A 57 -13.03 14.12 16.37
N ASP A 58 -14.05 14.23 17.21
CA ASP A 58 -15.24 15.06 16.99
C ASP A 58 -15.18 16.28 17.91
N LEU A 59 -14.92 17.46 17.33
CA LEU A 59 -14.80 18.72 18.08
C LEU A 59 -16.14 19.47 18.21
N CYS A 60 -17.25 18.91 17.73
CA CYS A 60 -18.53 19.60 17.74
C CYS A 60 -19.19 19.56 19.14
N HIS A 61 -19.26 20.72 19.81
CA HIS A 61 -19.94 20.85 21.11
C HIS A 61 -21.37 20.34 21.10
N SER A 62 -22.13 20.63 20.04
CA SER A 62 -23.55 20.24 19.94
C SER A 62 -23.80 18.72 19.87
N ASN A 63 -22.75 17.92 19.61
CA ASN A 63 -22.81 16.47 19.59
C ASN A 63 -22.54 15.82 20.95
N CYS A 64 -22.21 16.58 22.01
CA CYS A 64 -21.80 16.03 23.31
C CYS A 64 -22.82 15.04 23.94
N LYS A 65 -24.12 15.23 23.66
CA LYS A 65 -25.20 14.33 24.14
C LYS A 65 -25.32 13.06 23.31
N ARG A 66 -24.92 13.07 22.04
CA ARG A 66 -25.01 11.93 21.11
C ARG A 66 -23.71 11.12 21.04
N ASN A 67 -22.58 11.78 21.21
CA ASN A 67 -21.26 11.18 21.07
C ASN A 67 -20.44 11.44 22.34
N ILE A 68 -20.24 10.39 23.13
CA ILE A 68 -19.45 10.43 24.37
C ILE A 68 -17.97 10.74 24.07
N LYS A 69 -17.51 10.46 22.83
CA LYS A 69 -16.13 10.74 22.39
C LYS A 69 -15.91 12.17 21.89
N ALA A 70 -16.94 13.03 21.89
CA ALA A 70 -16.79 14.42 21.49
C ALA A 70 -15.95 15.19 22.53
N ARG A 71 -14.95 15.93 22.06
CA ARG A 71 -13.88 16.51 22.89
C ARG A 71 -13.39 17.85 22.34
N SER A 72 -12.73 18.67 23.16
CA SER A 72 -12.17 19.98 22.79
C SER A 72 -10.84 19.89 22.06
N ASN A 73 -10.00 18.91 22.40
CA ASN A 73 -8.74 18.60 21.72
C ASN A 73 -8.38 17.11 21.89
N SER A 74 -7.44 16.62 21.07
CA SER A 74 -6.97 15.23 21.08
C SER A 74 -5.54 15.07 21.63
N SER A 75 -4.96 16.14 22.18
CA SER A 75 -3.56 16.16 22.63
C SER A 75 -3.29 15.09 23.70
N LEU A 76 -4.22 14.91 24.62
CA LEU A 76 -4.14 13.92 25.70
C LEU A 76 -4.21 12.48 25.18
N ASP A 77 -5.05 12.19 24.20
CA ASP A 77 -5.12 10.85 23.60
C ASP A 77 -3.86 10.51 22.82
N ILE A 78 -3.28 11.49 22.12
CA ILE A 78 -1.97 11.32 21.45
C ILE A 78 -0.88 11.04 22.49
N ALA A 79 -0.89 11.74 23.62
CA ALA A 79 0.05 11.51 24.70
C ALA A 79 -0.11 10.12 25.35
N VAL A 80 -1.35 9.62 25.48
CA VAL A 80 -1.63 8.24 25.94
C VAL A 80 -1.12 7.20 24.94
N VAL A 81 -1.30 7.43 23.64
CA VAL A 81 -0.73 6.55 22.59
C VAL A 81 0.80 6.55 22.66
N ALA A 82 1.42 7.72 22.79
CA ALA A 82 2.86 7.85 22.93
C ALA A 82 3.37 7.13 24.20
N LEU A 83 2.67 7.24 25.33
CA LEU A 83 2.98 6.51 26.56
C LEU A 83 2.95 4.99 26.34
N HIS A 84 1.93 4.46 25.66
CA HIS A 84 1.86 3.03 25.34
C HIS A 84 2.97 2.58 24.37
N THR A 85 3.37 3.43 23.42
CA THR A 85 4.51 3.12 22.55
C THR A 85 5.83 3.14 23.32
N ILE A 86 6.03 4.12 24.21
CA ILE A 86 7.20 4.16 25.11
C ILE A 86 7.22 2.91 25.99
N GLN A 87 6.08 2.46 26.51
CA GLN A 87 5.96 1.22 27.26
C GLN A 87 6.44 0.01 26.44
N CYS A 88 5.98 -0.15 25.20
CA CYS A 88 6.43 -1.25 24.34
C CYS A 88 7.94 -1.17 24.09
N ILE A 89 8.48 0.02 23.83
CA ILE A 89 9.92 0.21 23.60
C ILE A 89 10.71 -0.14 24.86
N LEU A 90 10.33 0.38 26.02
CA LEU A 90 10.98 0.08 27.29
C LEU A 90 10.90 -1.41 27.62
N TYR A 91 9.80 -2.08 27.30
CA TYR A 91 9.66 -3.52 27.51
C TYR A 91 10.65 -4.35 26.69
N PHE A 92 10.84 -4.01 25.41
CA PHE A 92 11.77 -4.74 24.53
C PHE A 92 13.23 -4.33 24.70
N ALA A 93 13.50 -3.08 25.08
CA ALA A 93 14.85 -2.54 25.14
C ALA A 93 15.52 -2.66 26.50
N THR A 94 14.76 -2.84 27.59
CA THR A 94 15.30 -2.82 28.95
C THR A 94 15.74 -4.24 29.37
N PRO A 95 17.01 -4.44 29.78
CA PRO A 95 17.44 -5.71 30.35
C PRO A 95 16.62 -6.09 31.59
N LYS A 96 16.49 -7.40 31.87
CA LYS A 96 15.74 -7.91 33.04
C LYS A 96 16.16 -7.25 34.36
N SER A 97 17.43 -6.89 34.51
CA SER A 97 17.99 -6.20 35.70
C SER A 97 17.45 -4.79 35.94
N HIS A 98 16.90 -4.11 34.92
CA HIS A 98 16.47 -2.71 35.00
C HIS A 98 14.96 -2.51 34.80
N ILE A 99 14.18 -3.60 34.76
CA ILE A 99 12.71 -3.55 34.57
C ILE A 99 12.04 -2.63 35.60
N LEU A 100 12.45 -2.69 36.86
CA LEU A 100 11.86 -1.88 37.94
C LEU A 100 12.02 -0.37 37.71
N ASN A 101 13.16 0.06 37.15
CA ASN A 101 13.38 1.46 36.77
C ASN A 101 12.45 1.89 35.63
N SER A 102 12.24 1.01 34.64
CA SER A 102 11.34 1.29 33.52
C SER A 102 9.87 1.40 33.97
N GLU A 103 9.43 0.53 34.89
CA GLU A 103 8.09 0.58 35.49
C GLU A 103 7.89 1.88 36.29
N PHE A 104 8.91 2.32 37.03
CA PHE A 104 8.85 3.58 37.78
C PHE A 104 8.75 4.82 36.88
N ILE A 105 9.51 4.86 35.78
CA ILE A 105 9.42 5.94 34.78
C ILE A 105 8.01 5.97 34.17
N LEU A 106 7.46 4.81 33.82
CA LEU A 106 6.09 4.70 33.28
C LEU A 106 5.05 5.16 34.29
N LEU A 107 5.23 4.88 35.59
CA LEU A 107 4.36 5.36 36.65
C LEU A 107 4.35 6.89 36.71
N LEU A 108 5.53 7.53 36.74
CA LEU A 108 5.66 8.99 36.78
C LEU A 108 5.02 9.68 35.57
N LEU A 109 5.27 9.17 34.36
CA LEU A 109 4.66 9.67 33.13
C LEU A 109 3.14 9.51 33.12
N SER A 110 2.63 8.42 33.67
CA SER A 110 1.19 8.18 33.73
C SER A 110 0.49 9.11 34.74
N VAL A 111 1.13 9.35 35.91
CA VAL A 111 0.62 10.28 36.93
C VAL A 111 0.62 11.72 36.40
N SER A 112 1.67 12.15 35.69
CA SER A 112 1.71 13.49 35.10
C SER A 112 0.60 13.69 34.06
N LEU A 113 0.29 12.67 33.25
CA LEU A 113 -0.82 12.72 32.30
C LEU A 113 -2.19 12.82 32.97
N ILE A 114 -2.42 12.15 34.11
CA ILE A 114 -3.65 12.36 34.90
C ILE A 114 -3.74 13.81 35.38
N GLY A 115 -2.62 14.40 35.84
CA GLY A 115 -2.58 15.80 36.26
C GLY A 115 -2.96 16.77 35.14
N VAL A 116 -2.49 16.54 33.91
CA VAL A 116 -2.88 17.36 32.75
C VAL A 116 -4.35 17.13 32.38
N PHE A 117 -4.81 15.88 32.39
CA PHE A 117 -6.22 15.56 32.10
C PHE A 117 -7.18 16.23 33.08
N TRP A 118 -6.81 16.23 34.36
CA TRP A 118 -7.53 16.85 35.46
C TRP A 118 -7.78 18.35 35.22
N LEU A 119 -6.76 19.06 34.72
CA LEU A 119 -6.85 20.50 34.47
C LEU A 119 -7.69 20.84 33.23
N GLN A 120 -7.60 20.03 32.16
CA GLN A 120 -8.17 20.37 30.86
C GLN A 120 -9.59 19.83 30.61
N LEU A 121 -9.98 18.71 31.23
CA LEU A 121 -11.26 18.02 31.00
C LEU A 121 -11.65 17.98 29.50
N PRO A 122 -10.89 17.23 28.68
CA PRO A 122 -10.96 17.33 27.22
C PRO A 122 -12.32 16.91 26.65
N TYR A 123 -13.06 15.99 27.28
CA TYR A 123 -14.35 15.56 26.75
C TYR A 123 -15.46 16.52 27.17
N TYR A 124 -16.38 16.78 26.25
CA TYR A 124 -17.55 17.61 26.55
C TYR A 124 -18.54 16.90 27.48
N ASN A 125 -18.61 15.58 27.39
CA ASN A 125 -19.50 14.76 28.19
C ASN A 125 -18.78 14.29 29.48
N PHE A 126 -19.43 14.48 30.63
CA PHE A 126 -18.93 14.02 31.93
C PHE A 126 -18.61 12.52 31.96
N ILE A 127 -19.47 11.68 31.38
CA ILE A 127 -19.26 10.22 31.30
C ILE A 127 -18.00 9.89 30.48
N GLY A 128 -17.74 10.64 29.41
CA GLY A 128 -16.54 10.47 28.58
C GLY A 128 -15.26 10.72 29.36
N ASN A 129 -15.23 11.80 30.15
CA ASN A 129 -14.10 12.08 31.03
C ASN A 129 -13.88 10.97 32.07
N ILE A 130 -14.97 10.46 32.68
CA ILE A 130 -14.86 9.35 33.66
C ILE A 130 -14.25 8.12 33.03
N ILE A 131 -14.72 7.68 31.86
CA ILE A 131 -14.24 6.44 31.22
C ILE A 131 -12.74 6.52 30.93
N VAL A 132 -12.26 7.64 30.39
CA VAL A 132 -10.87 7.77 29.98
C VAL A 132 -9.94 7.89 31.18
N ILE A 133 -10.29 8.71 32.18
CA ILE A 133 -9.52 8.79 33.42
C ILE A 133 -9.53 7.45 34.15
N SER A 134 -10.67 6.73 34.16
CA SER A 134 -10.77 5.41 34.79
C SER A 134 -9.85 4.39 34.12
N LYS A 135 -9.72 4.43 32.79
CA LYS A 135 -8.78 3.58 32.06
C LYS A 135 -7.33 3.91 32.42
N LEU A 136 -6.97 5.20 32.44
CA LEU A 136 -5.60 5.64 32.75
C LEU A 136 -5.25 5.35 34.22
N SER A 137 -6.19 5.51 35.14
CA SER A 137 -6.00 5.19 36.55
C SER A 137 -5.87 3.70 36.80
N SER A 138 -6.66 2.87 36.09
CA SER A 138 -6.50 1.40 36.13
C SER A 138 -5.11 1.00 35.64
N TYR A 139 -4.60 1.69 34.62
CA TYR A 139 -3.24 1.46 34.11
C TYR A 139 -2.15 1.86 35.11
N ILE A 140 -2.30 2.99 35.80
CA ILE A 140 -1.40 3.39 36.91
C ILE A 140 -1.44 2.37 38.03
N LEU A 141 -2.64 1.96 38.45
CA LEU A 141 -2.80 0.97 39.50
C LEU A 141 -2.15 -0.36 39.12
N MET A 142 -2.28 -0.76 37.86
CA MET A 142 -1.61 -1.94 37.34
C MET A 142 -0.09 -1.84 37.45
N ILE A 143 0.52 -0.73 37.00
CA ILE A 143 1.98 -0.52 37.13
C ILE A 143 2.38 -0.54 38.61
N PHE A 144 1.63 0.14 39.46
CA PHE A 144 1.87 0.18 40.89
C PHE A 144 1.80 -1.24 41.52
N SER A 145 0.79 -2.02 41.17
CA SER A 145 0.64 -3.41 41.62
C SER A 145 1.80 -4.31 41.14
N LEU A 146 2.32 -4.08 39.94
CA LEU A 146 3.49 -4.81 39.42
C LEU A 146 4.77 -4.44 40.18
N ILE A 147 5.00 -3.14 40.44
CA ILE A 147 6.13 -2.69 41.28
C ILE A 147 6.01 -3.28 42.69
N PHE A 148 4.81 -3.25 43.28
CA PHE A 148 4.55 -3.82 44.60
C PHE A 148 4.79 -5.34 44.66
N SER A 149 4.31 -6.08 43.65
CA SER A 149 4.59 -7.50 43.50
C SER A 149 6.08 -7.80 43.34
N ASN A 150 6.83 -6.94 42.64
CA ASN A 150 8.28 -7.11 42.51
C ASN A 150 9.00 -6.92 43.85
N LEU A 151 8.53 -5.98 44.67
CA LEU A 151 9.10 -5.75 46.01
C LEU A 151 8.81 -6.91 46.98
N ILE A 152 7.64 -7.54 46.88
CA ILE A 152 7.23 -8.67 47.72
C ILE A 152 7.71 -10.02 47.15
N ASN A 153 8.13 -10.04 45.89
CA ASN A 153 8.48 -11.23 45.14
C ASN A 153 7.32 -12.26 45.05
N ASP A 154 6.07 -11.78 44.98
CA ASP A 154 4.88 -12.63 44.82
C ASP A 154 3.89 -12.04 43.80
N ALA A 155 3.69 -12.76 42.69
CA ALA A 155 2.76 -12.38 41.62
C ALA A 155 1.29 -12.37 42.07
N ARG A 156 0.92 -13.15 43.10
CA ARG A 156 -0.44 -13.15 43.66
C ARG A 156 -0.75 -11.83 44.35
N ALA A 157 0.25 -11.19 44.95
CA ALA A 157 0.13 -9.89 45.58
C ALA A 157 -0.25 -8.80 44.57
N ALA A 158 0.26 -8.83 43.32
CA ALA A 158 -0.16 -7.89 42.27
C ALA A 158 -1.65 -7.99 41.95
N LEU A 159 -2.13 -9.23 41.77
CA LEU A 159 -3.53 -9.48 41.40
C LEU A 159 -4.48 -9.10 42.54
N PHE A 160 -4.12 -9.46 43.78
CA PHE A 160 -4.89 -9.09 44.97
C PHE A 160 -4.92 -7.56 45.18
N CYS A 161 -3.76 -6.89 45.07
CA CYS A 161 -3.63 -5.45 45.17
C CYS A 161 -4.48 -4.72 44.12
N TYR A 162 -4.44 -5.21 42.86
CA TYR A 162 -5.27 -4.65 41.78
C TYR A 162 -6.77 -4.83 42.04
N ILE A 163 -7.24 -6.02 42.41
CA ILE A 163 -8.68 -6.29 42.63
C ILE A 163 -9.25 -5.43 43.77
N ILE A 164 -8.50 -5.23 44.86
CA ILE A 164 -8.97 -4.47 46.02
C ILE A 164 -8.91 -2.96 45.80
N LEU A 165 -7.81 -2.45 45.25
CA LEU A 165 -7.62 -1.01 45.10
C LEU A 165 -8.39 -0.41 43.92
N GLN A 166 -8.71 -1.21 42.90
CA GLN A 166 -9.44 -0.75 41.71
C GLN A 166 -10.81 -0.13 42.03
N PRO A 167 -11.73 -0.77 42.79
CA PRO A 167 -13.03 -0.16 43.10
C PRO A 167 -12.91 1.11 43.94
N ILE A 168 -11.95 1.16 44.88
CA ILE A 168 -11.69 2.34 45.72
C ILE A 168 -11.23 3.52 44.85
N LEU A 169 -10.30 3.26 43.93
CA LEU A 169 -9.75 4.26 43.01
C LEU A 169 -10.85 4.83 42.10
N LEU A 170 -11.71 3.98 41.53
CA LEU A 170 -12.81 4.40 40.66
C LEU A 170 -13.83 5.28 41.39
N LEU A 171 -14.18 4.96 42.64
CA LEU A 171 -15.08 5.77 43.46
C LEU A 171 -14.49 7.16 43.76
N ASN A 172 -13.20 7.23 44.10
CA ASN A 172 -12.53 8.49 44.35
C ASN A 172 -12.47 9.34 43.08
N ILE A 173 -12.10 8.74 41.94
CA ILE A 173 -12.09 9.42 40.64
C ILE A 173 -13.45 10.03 40.31
N PHE A 174 -14.53 9.29 40.52
CA PHE A 174 -15.87 9.79 40.26
C PHE A 174 -16.20 11.01 41.11
N ARG A 175 -15.90 10.96 42.41
CA ARG A 175 -16.12 12.09 43.34
C ARG A 175 -15.31 13.30 42.93
N ILE A 176 -14.00 13.12 42.76
CA ILE A 176 -13.08 14.21 42.44
C ILE A 176 -13.57 14.86 41.13
N LEU A 177 -13.75 14.10 40.03
CA LEU A 177 -14.22 14.66 38.75
C LEU A 177 -15.56 15.39 38.85
N LYS A 178 -16.49 14.90 39.68
CA LYS A 178 -17.78 15.56 39.91
C LYS A 178 -17.58 16.92 40.57
N ASP A 179 -16.74 16.99 41.60
CA ASP A 179 -16.44 18.23 42.31
C ASP A 179 -15.81 19.26 41.36
N ARG A 180 -14.82 18.83 40.56
CA ARG A 180 -14.18 19.70 39.57
C ARG A 180 -15.12 20.19 38.49
N HIS A 181 -16.05 19.35 38.03
CA HIS A 181 -17.04 19.76 37.03
C HIS A 181 -17.98 20.85 37.56
N ASN A 182 -18.29 20.81 38.86
CA ASN A 182 -19.16 21.80 39.52
C ASN A 182 -18.43 23.11 39.85
N GLU A 183 -17.10 23.10 39.97
CA GLU A 183 -16.27 24.27 40.31
C GLU A 183 -15.88 25.16 39.12
N ILE A 184 -16.28 24.82 37.88
CA ILE A 184 -15.96 25.64 36.70
C ILE A 184 -16.74 26.96 36.81
N PRO A 185 -16.08 28.13 36.93
CA PRO A 185 -16.75 29.39 37.18
C PRO A 185 -17.52 29.86 35.94
N ASP A 186 -18.80 30.17 36.09
CA ASP A 186 -19.70 30.40 34.95
C ASP A 186 -19.46 31.72 34.18
N GLN A 187 -18.74 32.72 34.70
CA GLN A 187 -18.85 34.09 34.14
C GLN A 187 -17.60 35.00 34.21
N SER A 188 -16.39 34.51 34.47
CA SER A 188 -15.21 35.41 34.49
C SER A 188 -14.72 35.74 33.06
N LEU A 189 -14.73 37.02 32.67
CA LEU A 189 -14.22 37.53 31.38
C LEU A 189 -12.70 37.46 31.20
N ILE A 190 -11.96 36.95 32.20
CA ILE A 190 -10.51 36.83 32.16
C ILE A 190 -10.14 35.38 31.83
N TYR A 191 -9.52 35.19 30.67
CA TYR A 191 -9.06 33.90 30.16
C TYR A 191 -7.53 33.90 30.07
N THR A 192 -6.92 32.82 30.52
CA THR A 192 -5.45 32.64 30.49
C THR A 192 -4.95 32.05 29.18
N ASP A 193 -5.72 31.14 28.59
CA ASP A 193 -5.47 30.55 27.28
C ASP A 193 -6.81 30.25 26.54
N GLN A 194 -6.72 29.76 25.31
CA GLN A 194 -7.89 29.38 24.51
C GLN A 194 -8.67 28.18 25.08
N PHE A 195 -8.05 27.31 25.87
CA PHE A 195 -8.69 26.12 26.43
C PHE A 195 -9.46 26.46 27.71
N ASP A 196 -8.95 27.38 28.52
CA ASP A 196 -9.63 28.02 29.64
C ASP A 196 -10.87 28.80 29.16
N PHE A 197 -10.76 29.50 28.02
CA PHE A 197 -11.92 30.08 27.34
C PHE A 197 -12.96 29.03 26.97
N GLU A 198 -12.57 27.94 26.29
CA GLU A 198 -13.49 26.88 25.90
C GLU A 198 -14.15 26.21 27.11
N LEU A 199 -13.37 25.89 28.15
CA LEU A 199 -13.86 25.22 29.35
C LEU A 199 -14.92 26.06 30.08
N LYS A 200 -14.67 27.36 30.24
CA LYS A 200 -15.61 28.31 30.88
C LYS A 200 -16.85 28.57 30.02
N SER A 201 -16.69 28.67 28.69
CA SER A 201 -17.79 28.94 27.75
C SER A 201 -18.55 27.68 27.28
N ARG A 202 -18.10 26.48 27.66
CA ARG A 202 -18.60 25.19 27.17
C ARG A 202 -20.11 25.03 27.29
N HIS A 203 -20.69 25.46 28.41
CA HIS A 203 -22.14 25.34 28.64
C HIS A 203 -22.95 26.16 27.63
N LEU A 204 -22.47 27.36 27.26
CA LEU A 204 -23.09 28.23 26.25
C LEU A 204 -22.94 27.68 24.83
N LEU A 205 -21.85 26.98 24.54
CA LEU A 205 -21.59 26.38 23.22
C LEU A 205 -22.45 25.14 22.93
N VAL A 206 -23.04 24.53 23.96
CA VAL A 206 -23.87 23.32 23.87
C VAL A 206 -25.36 23.63 23.74
N ASP A 207 -25.84 24.71 24.37
CA ASP A 207 -27.26 25.00 24.46
C ASP A 207 -27.85 25.55 23.14
N LYS A 208 -28.87 24.85 22.62
CA LYS A 208 -29.56 25.20 21.38
C LYS A 208 -30.67 26.23 21.58
N ASN A 209 -31.15 26.37 22.82
CA ASN A 209 -32.29 27.21 23.20
C ASN A 209 -31.86 28.53 23.85
N LEU A 210 -30.57 28.87 23.82
CA LEU A 210 -30.06 30.15 24.33
C LEU A 210 -30.83 31.31 23.68
N GLU A 211 -31.48 32.15 24.50
CA GLU A 211 -32.22 33.33 24.01
C GLU A 211 -31.25 34.37 23.41
N ASP A 212 -30.03 34.48 23.94
CA ASP A 212 -29.01 35.46 23.54
C ASP A 212 -27.81 34.84 22.81
N LYS A 213 -28.03 34.11 21.71
CA LYS A 213 -26.94 33.47 20.93
C LYS A 213 -25.87 34.46 20.43
N GLU A 214 -26.22 35.73 20.32
CA GLU A 214 -25.32 36.82 19.93
C GLU A 214 -24.20 37.06 20.94
N ILE A 215 -24.44 36.82 22.24
CA ILE A 215 -23.43 37.02 23.30
C ILE A 215 -22.21 36.14 23.06
N VAL A 216 -22.43 34.89 22.60
CA VAL A 216 -21.34 33.94 22.31
C VAL A 216 -20.48 34.42 21.14
N VAL A 217 -21.10 35.02 20.11
CA VAL A 217 -20.38 35.61 18.98
C VAL A 217 -19.55 36.81 19.43
N ASP A 218 -20.08 37.63 20.34
CA ASP A 218 -19.37 38.76 20.92
C ASP A 218 -18.19 38.29 21.80
N LEU A 219 -18.34 37.19 22.56
CA LEU A 219 -17.25 36.55 23.31
C LEU A 219 -16.10 36.07 22.41
N PHE A 220 -16.41 35.41 21.28
CA PHE A 220 -15.37 35.05 20.30
C PHE A 220 -14.69 36.29 19.71
N ASN A 221 -15.44 37.35 19.40
CA ASN A 221 -14.86 38.60 18.89
C ASN A 221 -13.91 39.27 19.90
N GLU A 222 -14.24 39.24 21.19
CA GLU A 222 -13.36 39.73 22.27
C GLU A 222 -12.10 38.85 22.43
N LEU A 223 -12.23 37.52 22.30
CA LEU A 223 -11.09 36.60 22.30
C LEU A 223 -10.06 37.00 21.22
N TYR A 224 -10.51 37.25 19.99
CA TYR A 224 -9.62 37.64 18.88
C TYR A 224 -8.99 39.03 19.04
N LYS A 225 -9.60 39.94 19.81
CA LYS A 225 -9.02 41.26 20.11
C LYS A 225 -7.91 41.20 21.16
N THR A 226 -7.87 40.14 21.96
CA THR A 226 -6.96 40.02 23.11
C THR A 226 -5.55 39.64 22.64
N LYS A 227 -4.71 40.65 22.39
CA LYS A 227 -3.33 40.50 21.86
C LYS A 227 -2.37 39.60 22.68
N ARG A 228 -2.70 39.29 23.93
CA ARG A 228 -1.85 38.49 24.83
C ARG A 228 -2.01 36.97 24.63
N LEU A 229 -3.06 36.52 23.94
CA LEU A 229 -3.39 35.10 23.81
C LEU A 229 -2.86 34.52 22.50
N ILE A 230 -2.22 33.35 22.57
CA ILE A 230 -1.87 32.57 21.39
C ILE A 230 -3.12 31.82 20.93
N ILE A 231 -3.75 32.32 19.87
CA ILE A 231 -4.96 31.72 19.30
C ILE A 231 -4.56 30.76 18.19
N ASN A 232 -4.97 29.50 18.32
CA ASN A 232 -4.75 28.47 17.32
C ASN A 232 -6.02 28.25 16.48
N LYS A 233 -5.86 27.53 15.35
CA LYS A 233 -6.97 27.13 14.46
C LYS A 233 -8.17 26.48 15.17
N LEU A 234 -7.98 25.82 16.32
CA LEU A 234 -9.06 25.18 17.07
C LEU A 234 -10.16 26.17 17.51
N ALA A 235 -9.80 27.40 17.90
CA ALA A 235 -10.80 28.41 18.28
C ALA A 235 -11.77 28.75 17.13
N VAL A 236 -11.22 28.85 15.91
CA VAL A 236 -12.02 29.10 14.70
C VAL A 236 -12.90 27.88 14.36
N VAL A 237 -12.41 26.67 14.60
CA VAL A 237 -13.17 25.42 14.44
C VAL A 237 -14.37 25.37 15.40
N TRP A 238 -14.17 25.77 16.66
CA TRP A 238 -15.27 25.85 17.64
C TRP A 238 -16.30 26.92 17.25
N GLU A 239 -15.85 28.12 16.85
CA GLU A 239 -16.72 29.20 16.36
C GLU A 239 -17.53 28.75 15.13
N PHE A 240 -16.90 28.03 14.19
CA PHE A 240 -17.58 27.45 13.03
C PHE A 240 -18.69 26.48 13.43
N TYR A 241 -18.40 25.51 14.30
CA TYR A 241 -19.40 24.52 14.71
C TYR A 241 -20.56 25.14 15.48
N PHE A 242 -20.29 26.18 16.28
CA PHE A 242 -21.33 26.96 16.94
C PHE A 242 -22.25 27.64 15.91
N CYS A 243 -21.69 28.39 14.95
CA CYS A 243 -22.49 29.05 13.90
C CYS A 243 -23.25 28.03 13.03
N PHE A 244 -22.63 26.91 12.69
CA PHE A 244 -23.22 25.91 11.80
C PHE A 244 -24.33 25.09 12.49
N HIS A 245 -24.12 24.61 13.72
CA HIS A 245 -25.05 23.69 14.38
C HIS A 245 -26.01 24.34 15.40
N VAL A 246 -25.59 25.41 16.07
CA VAL A 246 -26.38 26.08 17.12
C VAL A 246 -27.15 27.28 16.58
N MET A 247 -26.48 28.14 15.80
CA MET A 247 -27.13 29.27 15.11
C MET A 247 -27.91 28.83 13.85
N LYS A 248 -27.50 27.72 13.22
CA LYS A 248 -28.02 27.26 11.92
C LYS A 248 -27.83 28.31 10.81
N ASP A 249 -26.79 29.14 10.90
CA ASP A 249 -26.41 30.08 9.84
C ASP A 249 -25.12 29.59 9.18
N GLU A 250 -25.28 28.85 8.09
CA GLU A 250 -24.15 28.33 7.31
C GLU A 250 -23.30 29.45 6.69
N ARG A 251 -23.91 30.58 6.29
CA ARG A 251 -23.17 31.69 5.66
C ARG A 251 -22.24 32.34 6.66
N LEU A 252 -22.75 32.63 7.85
CA LEU A 252 -21.93 33.17 8.94
C LEU A 252 -20.82 32.19 9.32
N ALA A 253 -21.11 30.88 9.40
CA ALA A 253 -20.11 29.86 9.68
C ALA A 253 -18.98 29.89 8.64
N ARG A 254 -19.30 29.94 7.34
CA ARG A 254 -18.30 30.04 6.25
C ARG A 254 -17.47 31.31 6.35
N VAL A 255 -18.10 32.45 6.67
CA VAL A 255 -17.39 33.72 6.89
C VAL A 255 -16.39 33.63 8.05
N ARG A 256 -16.72 32.91 9.14
CA ARG A 256 -15.78 32.74 10.26
C ARG A 256 -14.55 31.92 9.89
N LEU A 257 -14.62 31.00 8.92
CA LEU A 257 -13.46 30.23 8.44
C LEU A 257 -12.39 31.11 7.76
N VAL A 258 -12.75 32.30 7.29
CA VAL A 258 -11.80 33.26 6.67
C VAL A 258 -10.71 33.69 7.65
N LYS A 259 -10.94 33.55 8.97
CA LYS A 259 -9.94 33.85 10.01
C LYS A 259 -8.83 32.80 10.10
N ILE A 260 -9.00 31.60 9.53
CA ILE A 260 -8.03 30.48 9.69
C ILE A 260 -6.59 30.82 9.24
N PRO A 261 -6.36 31.48 8.09
CA PRO A 261 -5.01 31.86 7.66
C PRO A 261 -4.33 32.87 8.59
N MET A 262 -5.11 33.57 9.44
CA MET A 262 -4.64 34.64 10.33
C MET A 262 -4.27 34.13 11.74
N VAL A 263 -4.49 32.84 12.04
CA VAL A 263 -4.23 32.25 13.36
C VAL A 263 -3.15 31.15 13.30
N ASN A 264 -2.57 30.81 14.46
CA ASN A 264 -1.47 29.87 14.51
C ASN A 264 -1.88 28.45 14.12
N ASN A 265 -1.01 27.81 13.35
CA ASN A 265 -1.27 26.49 12.80
C ASN A 265 -1.04 25.38 13.83
N CYS A 266 -1.93 24.40 13.87
CA CYS A 266 -1.75 23.16 14.62
C CYS A 266 -2.24 21.98 13.76
N LEU A 267 -1.60 20.81 13.94
CA LEU A 267 -1.90 19.62 13.15
C LEU A 267 -3.38 19.21 13.29
N GLU A 268 -3.88 19.17 14.53
CA GLU A 268 -5.28 18.84 14.80
C GLU A 268 -6.24 19.85 14.16
N GLY A 269 -5.97 21.15 14.31
CA GLY A 269 -6.76 22.20 13.67
C GLY A 269 -6.80 22.07 12.16
N SER A 270 -5.69 21.69 11.51
CA SER A 270 -5.63 21.46 10.06
C SER A 270 -6.44 20.23 9.61
N VAL A 271 -6.43 19.15 10.40
CA VAL A 271 -7.26 17.96 10.11
C VAL A 271 -8.75 18.31 10.24
N GLN A 272 -9.11 19.12 11.23
CA GLN A 272 -10.50 19.52 11.48
C GLN A 272 -10.99 20.55 10.47
N GLU A 273 -10.13 21.49 10.07
CA GLU A 273 -10.33 22.37 8.92
C GLU A 273 -10.62 21.55 7.65
N TRP A 274 -9.84 20.51 7.35
CA TRP A 274 -10.10 19.63 6.22
C TRP A 274 -11.45 18.92 6.34
N LYS A 275 -11.83 18.43 7.54
CA LYS A 275 -13.15 17.81 7.78
C LYS A 275 -14.28 18.80 7.56
N ILE A 276 -14.15 20.04 8.05
CA ILE A 276 -15.13 21.11 7.87
C ILE A 276 -15.28 21.44 6.39
N LEU A 277 -14.17 21.70 5.68
CA LEU A 277 -14.20 21.97 4.25
C LEU A 277 -14.84 20.80 3.50
N ARG A 278 -14.44 19.56 3.78
CA ARG A 278 -15.06 18.38 3.15
C ARG A 278 -16.56 18.30 3.43
N LYS A 279 -16.99 18.60 4.67
CA LYS A 279 -18.40 18.63 5.05
C LYS A 279 -19.17 19.69 4.27
N LEU A 280 -18.63 20.91 4.18
CA LEU A 280 -19.21 22.01 3.41
C LEU A 280 -19.28 21.73 1.90
N TRP A 281 -18.34 20.95 1.37
CA TRP A 281 -18.36 20.50 -0.03
C TRP A 281 -19.38 19.38 -0.28
N MET A 282 -19.63 18.53 0.73
CA MET A 282 -20.62 17.44 0.65
C MET A 282 -22.04 17.92 0.95
N SER A 283 -22.22 18.91 1.83
CA SER A 283 -23.49 19.59 2.06
C SER A 283 -23.76 20.56 0.91
N ARG A 284 -24.18 20.02 -0.23
CA ARG A 284 -24.79 20.83 -1.29
C ARG A 284 -26.21 21.16 -0.85
N ASP A 285 -26.35 22.09 0.10
CA ASP A 285 -27.68 22.54 0.50
C ASP A 285 -28.30 23.27 -0.69
N ASP A 286 -29.45 22.78 -1.15
CA ASP A 286 -30.07 23.30 -2.36
C ASP A 286 -30.54 24.76 -2.22
N ASP A 287 -30.62 25.24 -0.98
CA ASP A 287 -31.22 26.51 -0.58
C ASP A 287 -30.26 27.73 -0.64
N LEU A 288 -28.95 27.53 -0.84
CA LEU A 288 -27.95 28.62 -0.83
C LEU A 288 -27.58 29.12 -2.24
N ASN A 289 -28.52 29.76 -2.92
CA ASN A 289 -28.34 30.30 -4.29
C ASN A 289 -27.15 31.26 -4.48
N ASP A 290 -26.72 31.96 -3.44
CA ASP A 290 -25.55 32.85 -3.46
C ASP A 290 -24.22 32.09 -3.57
N ILE A 291 -24.05 31.01 -2.82
CA ILE A 291 -22.84 30.20 -2.86
C ILE A 291 -22.77 29.42 -4.16
N LYS A 292 -23.90 28.81 -4.58
CA LYS A 292 -24.01 28.14 -5.88
C LYS A 292 -23.61 29.03 -7.05
N TYR A 293 -23.93 30.32 -7.00
CA TYR A 293 -23.53 31.26 -8.05
C TYR A 293 -22.03 31.53 -8.04
N ILE A 294 -21.40 31.72 -6.88
CA ILE A 294 -19.94 31.91 -6.77
C ILE A 294 -19.20 30.63 -7.20
N GLU A 295 -19.68 29.45 -6.77
CA GLU A 295 -19.14 28.15 -7.20
C GLU A 295 -19.26 27.95 -8.71
N TYR A 296 -20.41 28.33 -9.30
CA TYR A 296 -20.58 28.36 -10.76
C TYR A 296 -19.52 29.22 -11.44
N LEU A 297 -19.27 30.45 -10.95
CA LEU A 297 -18.26 31.35 -11.52
C LEU A 297 -16.86 30.72 -11.52
N LEU A 298 -16.45 30.11 -10.40
CA LEU A 298 -15.17 29.42 -10.31
C LEU A 298 -15.10 28.18 -11.20
N ASP A 299 -16.18 27.38 -11.22
CA ASP A 299 -16.25 26.17 -12.05
C ASP A 299 -16.18 26.53 -13.54
N ILE A 300 -16.87 27.58 -14.00
CA ILE A 300 -16.84 27.99 -15.41
C ILE A 300 -15.48 28.56 -15.81
N GLU A 301 -14.80 29.29 -14.92
CA GLU A 301 -13.47 29.80 -15.17
C GLU A 301 -12.46 28.65 -15.24
N SER A 302 -12.55 27.68 -14.33
CA SER A 302 -11.71 26.48 -14.35
C SER A 302 -11.92 25.65 -15.64
N ALA A 303 -13.18 25.51 -16.09
CA ALA A 303 -13.51 24.85 -17.35
C ALA A 303 -12.91 25.60 -18.55
N LYS A 304 -13.00 26.94 -18.57
CA LYS A 304 -12.36 27.79 -19.59
C LYS A 304 -10.83 27.65 -19.58
N VAL A 305 -10.18 27.50 -18.42
CA VAL A 305 -8.74 27.24 -18.35
C VAL A 305 -8.38 25.88 -18.97
N TYR A 306 -9.12 24.82 -18.65
CA TYR A 306 -8.89 23.51 -19.27
C TYR A 306 -9.14 23.52 -20.78
N ASP A 307 -10.14 24.28 -21.24
CA ASP A 307 -10.48 24.46 -22.65
C ASP A 307 -9.34 25.15 -23.41
N LYS A 308 -8.77 26.21 -22.82
CA LYS A 308 -7.58 26.89 -23.34
C LYS A 308 -6.38 25.94 -23.43
N GLU A 309 -6.11 25.17 -22.38
CA GLU A 309 -5.00 24.20 -22.37
C GLU A 309 -5.19 23.07 -23.38
N LEU A 310 -6.44 22.61 -23.58
CA LEU A 310 -6.80 21.65 -24.62
C LEU A 310 -6.49 22.23 -26.00
N CYS A 311 -6.96 23.44 -26.31
CA CYS A 311 -6.71 24.11 -27.59
C CYS A 311 -5.20 24.26 -27.87
N MET A 312 -4.42 24.69 -26.87
CA MET A 312 -2.97 24.78 -27.00
C MET A 312 -2.31 23.41 -27.19
N SER A 313 -2.76 22.39 -26.47
CA SER A 313 -2.22 21.03 -26.60
C SER A 313 -2.53 20.42 -27.97
N LEU A 314 -3.73 20.70 -28.52
CA LEU A 314 -4.11 20.30 -29.87
C LEU A 314 -3.25 21.01 -30.93
N LEU A 315 -3.01 22.32 -30.80
CA LEU A 315 -2.14 23.06 -31.73
C LEU A 315 -0.70 22.51 -31.73
N VAL A 316 -0.13 22.24 -30.55
CA VAL A 316 1.21 21.62 -30.43
C VAL A 316 1.23 20.21 -31.01
N LEU A 317 0.16 19.42 -30.79
CA LEU A 317 0.03 18.07 -31.34
C LEU A 317 -0.02 18.08 -32.87
N LEU A 318 -0.85 18.94 -33.45
CA LEU A 318 -1.00 19.11 -34.90
C LEU A 318 0.31 19.57 -35.53
N ALA A 319 1.01 20.52 -34.91
CA ALA A 319 2.31 20.97 -35.37
C ALA A 319 3.34 19.83 -35.39
N GLU A 320 3.39 19.00 -34.33
CA GLU A 320 4.32 17.87 -34.23
C GLU A 320 4.02 16.77 -35.27
N PHE A 321 2.75 16.43 -35.53
CA PHE A 321 2.36 15.45 -36.55
C PHE A 321 2.80 15.83 -37.98
N VAL A 322 2.89 17.13 -38.26
CA VAL A 322 3.28 17.69 -39.57
C VAL A 322 4.81 17.86 -39.69
N THR A 323 5.58 17.69 -38.62
CA THR A 323 7.06 17.74 -38.70
C THR A 323 7.64 16.59 -39.54
N ARG A 324 8.86 16.81 -40.07
CA ARG A 324 9.58 15.85 -40.93
C ARG A 324 9.95 14.54 -40.20
N SER A 325 10.20 14.61 -38.89
CA SER A 325 10.60 13.46 -38.06
C SER A 325 9.93 13.54 -36.68
N PRO A 326 8.63 13.19 -36.57
CA PRO A 326 7.93 13.25 -35.30
C PRO A 326 8.54 12.28 -34.30
N ARG A 327 8.88 12.76 -33.10
CA ARG A 327 9.39 11.89 -32.03
C ARG A 327 8.22 11.21 -31.33
N ILE A 328 8.04 9.89 -31.50
CA ILE A 328 6.93 9.15 -30.87
C ILE A 328 6.86 9.37 -29.36
N GLY A 329 8.00 9.44 -28.65
CA GLY A 329 8.00 9.77 -27.22
C GLY A 329 7.33 11.12 -26.91
N LYS A 330 7.66 12.16 -27.68
CA LYS A 330 7.06 13.50 -27.53
C LYS A 330 5.58 13.49 -27.90
N LEU A 331 5.20 12.82 -29.00
CA LEU A 331 3.80 12.61 -29.38
C LEU A 331 3.01 11.87 -28.31
N THR A 332 3.56 10.83 -27.67
CA THR A 332 2.87 10.08 -26.61
C THR A 332 2.55 10.97 -25.40
N THR A 333 3.48 11.86 -25.01
CA THR A 333 3.26 12.84 -23.93
C THR A 333 2.22 13.90 -24.33
N ILE A 334 2.24 14.38 -25.57
CA ILE A 334 1.28 15.39 -26.03
C ILE A 334 -0.13 14.77 -26.19
N VAL A 335 -0.25 13.55 -26.72
CA VAL A 335 -1.53 12.83 -26.86
C VAL A 335 -2.14 12.56 -25.49
N THR A 336 -1.35 12.10 -24.52
CA THR A 336 -1.84 11.88 -23.15
C THR A 336 -2.31 13.19 -22.51
N LYS A 337 -1.54 14.27 -22.64
CA LYS A 337 -1.96 15.60 -22.16
C LYS A 337 -3.25 16.08 -22.82
N ALA A 338 -3.34 16.00 -24.16
CA ALA A 338 -4.51 16.47 -24.90
C ALA A 338 -5.77 15.67 -24.56
N THR A 339 -5.67 14.35 -24.46
CA THR A 339 -6.81 13.47 -24.07
C THR A 339 -7.24 13.67 -22.62
N ASP A 340 -6.30 13.83 -21.69
CA ASP A 340 -6.62 14.10 -20.29
C ASP A 340 -7.31 15.47 -20.14
N MET A 341 -6.84 16.49 -20.86
CA MET A 341 -7.52 17.79 -20.90
C MET A 341 -8.90 17.70 -21.55
N LEU A 342 -9.04 16.93 -22.63
CA LEU A 342 -10.33 16.75 -23.27
C LEU A 342 -11.38 16.12 -22.33
N CYS A 343 -11.02 15.04 -21.64
CA CYS A 343 -11.89 14.42 -20.64
C CYS A 343 -12.23 15.40 -19.51
N LYS A 344 -11.28 16.20 -19.04
CA LYS A 344 -11.52 17.24 -18.02
C LYS A 344 -12.49 18.31 -18.51
N VAL A 345 -12.33 18.79 -19.74
CA VAL A 345 -13.21 19.81 -20.33
C VAL A 345 -14.62 19.28 -20.48
N GLN A 346 -14.80 18.09 -21.10
CA GLN A 346 -16.12 17.47 -21.27
C GLN A 346 -16.83 17.22 -19.93
N SER A 347 -16.12 16.63 -18.97
CA SER A 347 -16.69 16.38 -17.64
C SER A 347 -17.00 17.67 -16.87
N SER A 348 -16.17 18.70 -17.00
CA SER A 348 -16.40 20.00 -16.35
C SER A 348 -17.63 20.70 -16.92
N TYR A 349 -17.77 20.77 -18.25
CA TYR A 349 -18.95 21.37 -18.87
C TYR A 349 -20.22 20.55 -18.67
N SER A 350 -20.15 19.21 -18.76
CA SER A 350 -21.30 18.35 -18.44
C SER A 350 -21.77 18.56 -16.99
N ARG A 351 -20.82 18.61 -16.03
CA ARG A 351 -21.11 18.89 -14.62
C ARG A 351 -21.72 20.27 -14.42
N LEU A 352 -21.18 21.30 -15.08
CA LEU A 352 -21.71 22.67 -15.04
C LEU A 352 -23.17 22.73 -15.49
N ILE A 353 -23.49 22.05 -16.60
CA ILE A 353 -24.83 21.98 -17.17
C ILE A 353 -25.79 21.23 -16.25
N GLU A 354 -25.37 20.08 -15.70
CA GLU A 354 -26.20 19.27 -14.80
C GLU A 354 -26.46 19.98 -13.45
N THR A 355 -25.46 20.66 -12.91
CA THR A 355 -25.49 21.24 -11.56
C THR A 355 -26.14 22.62 -11.50
N TYR A 356 -25.77 23.54 -12.40
CA TYR A 356 -26.19 24.95 -12.29
C TYR A 356 -27.21 25.36 -13.35
N ARG A 357 -27.37 24.56 -14.42
CA ARG A 357 -28.33 24.78 -15.51
C ARG A 357 -28.26 26.19 -16.12
N ASN A 358 -27.07 26.77 -16.27
CA ASN A 358 -26.88 28.11 -16.83
C ASN A 358 -26.75 28.10 -18.36
N LEU A 359 -27.41 29.03 -19.06
CA LEU A 359 -27.42 29.17 -20.52
C LEU A 359 -26.03 29.43 -21.15
N GLU A 360 -25.14 30.19 -20.48
CA GLU A 360 -23.78 30.46 -20.98
C GLU A 360 -22.95 29.16 -21.08
N ALA A 361 -23.05 28.29 -20.07
CA ALA A 361 -22.34 27.02 -20.05
C ALA A 361 -22.82 26.08 -21.17
N PHE A 362 -24.12 26.12 -21.50
CA PHE A 362 -24.65 25.40 -22.66
C PHE A 362 -24.01 25.87 -23.97
N ASP A 363 -23.91 27.19 -24.19
CA ASP A 363 -23.37 27.73 -25.44
C ASP A 363 -21.90 27.40 -25.64
N ILE A 364 -21.10 27.51 -24.58
CA ILE A 364 -19.68 27.16 -24.64
C ILE A 364 -19.48 25.67 -24.90
N TYR A 365 -20.30 24.80 -24.29
CA TYR A 365 -20.21 23.36 -24.49
C TYR A 365 -20.69 22.93 -25.88
N ILE A 366 -21.79 23.52 -26.37
CA ILE A 366 -22.27 23.31 -27.74
C ILE A 366 -21.18 23.67 -28.74
N SER A 367 -20.56 24.84 -28.59
CA SER A 367 -19.47 25.28 -29.47
C SER A 367 -18.26 24.34 -29.41
N LEU A 368 -17.91 23.79 -28.24
CA LEU A 368 -16.83 22.80 -28.12
C LEU A 368 -17.16 21.52 -28.90
N SER A 369 -18.38 21.02 -28.70
CA SER A 369 -18.87 19.79 -29.30
C SER A 369 -18.97 19.87 -30.83
N GLU A 370 -19.34 21.04 -31.36
CA GLU A 370 -19.45 21.29 -32.81
C GLU A 370 -18.08 21.58 -33.44
N ASN A 371 -17.30 22.50 -32.87
CA ASN A 371 -16.12 23.05 -33.56
C ASN A 371 -14.84 22.23 -33.31
N ILE A 372 -14.69 21.62 -32.13
CA ILE A 372 -13.47 20.87 -31.75
C ILE A 372 -13.71 19.35 -31.80
N LEU A 373 -14.78 18.85 -31.17
CA LEU A 373 -15.07 17.42 -31.05
C LEU A 373 -15.75 16.81 -32.28
N ARG A 374 -16.43 17.63 -33.08
CA ARG A 374 -17.18 17.22 -34.28
C ARG A 374 -18.23 16.13 -33.99
N HIS A 375 -18.86 16.20 -32.82
CA HIS A 375 -19.95 15.33 -32.41
C HIS A 375 -21.29 16.04 -32.58
N ALA A 376 -21.76 16.14 -33.83
CA ALA A 376 -23.02 16.81 -34.17
C ALA A 376 -24.22 16.26 -33.40
N ASP A 377 -24.28 14.94 -33.19
CA ASP A 377 -25.35 14.28 -32.43
C ASP A 377 -25.36 14.71 -30.96
N GLU A 378 -24.18 14.81 -30.34
CA GLU A 378 -24.02 15.24 -28.95
C GLU A 378 -24.38 16.73 -28.80
N ALA A 379 -23.89 17.58 -29.72
CA ALA A 379 -24.25 18.99 -29.76
C ALA A 379 -25.77 19.20 -29.90
N ASN A 380 -26.42 18.42 -30.77
CA ASN A 380 -27.88 18.47 -30.95
C ASN A 380 -28.65 18.02 -29.69
N LEU A 381 -28.14 17.02 -28.97
CA LEU A 381 -28.71 16.62 -27.66
C LEU A 381 -28.59 17.76 -26.63
N ILE A 382 -27.44 18.42 -26.57
CA ILE A 382 -27.21 19.56 -25.66
C ILE A 382 -28.10 20.75 -26.04
N LYS A 383 -28.25 21.06 -27.34
CA LYS A 383 -29.18 22.09 -27.85
C LYS A 383 -30.63 21.82 -27.44
N LYS A 384 -31.09 20.57 -27.57
CA LYS A 384 -32.43 20.14 -27.11
C LYS A 384 -32.60 20.29 -25.59
N LYS A 385 -31.55 20.04 -24.80
CA LYS A 385 -31.58 20.28 -23.35
C LYS A 385 -31.67 21.78 -23.03
N LYS A 386 -30.91 22.62 -23.73
CA LYS A 386 -30.94 24.08 -23.59
C LYS A 386 -32.33 24.66 -23.85
N SER A 387 -32.99 24.26 -24.94
CA SER A 387 -34.33 24.77 -25.29
C SER A 387 -35.39 24.40 -24.26
N ARG A 388 -35.37 23.15 -23.77
CA ARG A 388 -36.27 22.69 -22.69
C ARG A 388 -36.06 23.49 -21.39
N PHE A 389 -34.81 23.81 -21.06
CA PHE A 389 -34.51 24.61 -19.87
C PHE A 389 -34.97 26.06 -20.00
N ALA A 390 -34.74 26.68 -21.17
CA ALA A 390 -35.20 28.04 -21.44
C ALA A 390 -36.74 28.18 -21.33
N GLU A 391 -37.49 27.15 -21.74
CA GLU A 391 -38.94 27.07 -21.55
C GLU A 391 -39.35 26.98 -20.07
N LEU A 392 -38.61 26.24 -19.25
CA LEU A 392 -38.86 26.15 -17.80
C LEU A 392 -38.60 27.46 -17.06
N ASP A 393 -37.50 28.12 -17.40
CA ASP A 393 -37.08 29.35 -16.73
C ASP A 393 -38.07 30.50 -16.99
N LEU A 394 -38.75 30.49 -18.15
CA LEU A 394 -39.88 31.39 -18.44
C LEU A 394 -41.10 31.15 -17.54
N VAL A 395 -41.31 29.93 -17.04
CA VAL A 395 -42.44 29.56 -16.17
C VAL A 395 -42.16 29.90 -14.69
N LEU A 396 -40.91 29.81 -14.24
CA LEU A 396 -40.49 30.06 -12.85
C LEU A 396 -40.26 31.55 -12.53
N LYS A 397 -40.23 32.45 -13.52
CA LYS A 397 -39.99 33.91 -13.41
C LYS A 397 -41.03 34.74 -12.62
N TYR A 398 -41.94 34.10 -11.87
CA TYR A 398 -43.06 34.77 -11.19
C TYR A 398 -42.97 34.82 -9.66
N GLU A 399 -41.85 34.40 -9.05
CA GLU A 399 -41.60 34.62 -7.61
C GLU A 399 -40.73 35.88 -7.39
N ASN A 400 -41.19 36.78 -6.52
CA ASN A 400 -40.63 38.12 -6.24
C ASN A 400 -39.20 38.14 -5.61
N SER A 401 -38.42 37.06 -5.71
CA SER A 401 -37.06 36.99 -5.19
C SER A 401 -36.06 37.38 -6.28
N LEU A 402 -35.02 38.15 -5.91
CA LEU A 402 -33.89 38.46 -6.80
C LEU A 402 -33.09 37.17 -7.01
N ASN A 403 -33.51 36.34 -7.96
CA ASN A 403 -32.75 35.15 -8.33
C ASN A 403 -31.47 35.59 -9.04
N ARG A 404 -30.33 35.03 -8.62
CA ARG A 404 -29.00 35.36 -9.15
C ARG A 404 -28.70 34.72 -10.50
N PHE A 405 -29.54 33.77 -10.93
CA PHE A 405 -29.45 33.17 -12.26
C PHE A 405 -30.42 33.83 -13.25
N ASP A 406 -31.14 34.89 -12.86
CA ASP A 406 -32.01 35.66 -13.77
C ASP A 406 -31.19 36.70 -14.55
N ASP A 407 -31.27 36.67 -15.87
CA ASP A 407 -30.62 37.60 -16.81
C ASP A 407 -30.99 39.07 -16.57
N ARG A 408 -32.07 39.35 -15.82
CA ARG A 408 -32.52 40.72 -15.49
C ARG A 408 -31.82 41.31 -14.27
N VAL A 409 -31.10 40.52 -13.48
CA VAL A 409 -30.44 40.98 -12.25
C VAL A 409 -28.98 41.29 -12.52
N GLY A 410 -28.56 42.52 -12.20
CA GLY A 410 -27.15 42.88 -12.17
C GLY A 410 -26.48 42.25 -10.95
N ILE A 411 -25.33 41.60 -11.16
CA ILE A 411 -24.56 40.96 -10.09
C ILE A 411 -23.18 41.58 -10.05
N ILE A 412 -22.80 42.00 -8.86
CA ILE A 412 -21.50 42.55 -8.54
C ILE A 412 -20.93 41.74 -7.38
N LEU A 413 -19.72 41.24 -7.55
CA LEU A 413 -18.93 40.61 -6.49
C LEU A 413 -17.85 41.60 -6.07
N ILE A 414 -17.77 41.88 -4.77
CA ILE A 414 -16.82 42.82 -4.19
C ILE A 414 -15.90 42.03 -3.27
N SER A 415 -14.60 42.22 -3.43
CA SER A 415 -13.60 41.57 -2.58
C SER A 415 -13.67 42.11 -1.15
N ALA A 416 -13.68 41.20 -0.17
CA ALA A 416 -13.48 41.51 1.24
C ALA A 416 -12.11 41.05 1.76
N ASN A 417 -11.17 40.74 0.85
CA ASN A 417 -9.80 40.40 1.22
C ASN A 417 -9.03 41.67 1.66
N PRO A 418 -8.06 41.57 2.58
CA PRO A 418 -7.34 42.74 3.12
C PRO A 418 -6.68 43.61 2.05
N ASP A 419 -6.06 42.97 1.04
CA ASP A 419 -5.26 43.66 0.01
C ASP A 419 -6.12 44.36 -1.05
N SER A 420 -7.35 43.87 -1.28
CA SER A 420 -8.27 44.34 -2.32
C SER A 420 -9.65 44.71 -1.78
N PHE A 421 -9.72 45.08 -0.50
CA PHE A 421 -10.99 45.31 0.18
C PHE A 421 -11.79 46.42 -0.52
N GLY A 422 -13.04 46.14 -0.86
CA GLY A 422 -13.96 47.10 -1.50
C GLY A 422 -13.84 47.19 -3.02
N THR A 423 -12.89 46.49 -3.65
CA THR A 423 -12.76 46.50 -5.12
C THR A 423 -13.70 45.50 -5.78
N LEU A 424 -14.21 45.85 -6.96
CA LEU A 424 -15.06 44.99 -7.78
C LEU A 424 -14.24 43.84 -8.39
N SER A 425 -14.50 42.60 -7.95
CA SER A 425 -13.82 41.40 -8.45
C SER A 425 -14.54 40.71 -9.59
N TYR A 426 -15.87 40.89 -9.70
CA TYR A 426 -16.66 40.39 -10.82
C TYR A 426 -17.89 41.27 -11.03
N VAL A 427 -18.27 41.46 -12.30
CA VAL A 427 -19.48 42.18 -12.70
C VAL A 427 -20.09 41.43 -13.87
N ASN A 428 -21.37 41.08 -13.81
CA ASN A 428 -22.05 40.50 -14.97
C ASN A 428 -22.43 41.57 -16.01
N GLU A 429 -22.74 41.15 -17.25
CA GLU A 429 -23.09 42.09 -18.32
C GLU A 429 -24.26 43.02 -17.94
N LYS A 430 -25.23 42.52 -17.18
CA LYS A 430 -26.39 43.32 -16.77
C LYS A 430 -26.03 44.42 -15.79
N ALA A 431 -25.16 44.15 -14.82
CA ALA A 431 -24.63 45.18 -13.91
C ALA A 431 -23.77 46.20 -14.66
N ALA A 432 -22.95 45.76 -15.63
CA ALA A 432 -22.17 46.65 -16.49
C ALA A 432 -23.08 47.59 -17.31
N GLN A 433 -24.18 47.05 -17.86
CA GLN A 433 -25.21 47.85 -18.54
C GLN A 433 -25.86 48.89 -17.61
N TYR A 434 -26.18 48.51 -16.37
CA TYR A 434 -26.77 49.43 -15.39
C TYR A 434 -25.82 50.54 -14.97
N LEU A 435 -24.53 50.22 -14.80
CA LEU A 435 -23.49 51.19 -14.48
C LEU A 435 -23.01 51.98 -15.71
N ARG A 436 -23.48 51.66 -16.93
CA ARG A 436 -23.10 52.30 -18.21
C ARG A 436 -21.58 52.33 -18.45
N GLN A 437 -20.88 51.28 -18.04
CA GLN A 437 -19.44 51.11 -18.29
C GLN A 437 -19.18 49.71 -18.83
N PRO A 438 -18.18 49.52 -19.71
CA PRO A 438 -17.79 48.18 -20.14
C PRO A 438 -17.22 47.39 -18.96
N MET A 439 -17.50 46.08 -18.92
CA MET A 439 -17.12 45.19 -17.81
C MET A 439 -15.61 45.28 -17.47
N GLN A 440 -14.75 45.40 -18.49
CA GLN A 440 -13.30 45.50 -18.33
C GLN A 440 -12.84 46.75 -17.58
N CYS A 441 -13.58 47.86 -17.67
CA CYS A 441 -13.28 49.09 -16.92
C CYS A 441 -13.82 49.06 -15.49
N LEU A 442 -14.78 48.19 -15.20
CA LEU A 442 -15.38 48.04 -13.87
C LEU A 442 -14.57 47.12 -12.96
N LEU A 443 -13.83 46.16 -13.51
CA LEU A 443 -13.01 45.26 -12.70
C LEU A 443 -11.86 46.03 -12.05
N GLY A 444 -11.74 45.94 -10.72
CA GLY A 444 -10.69 46.59 -9.94
C GLY A 444 -11.02 48.00 -9.43
N THR A 445 -12.15 48.60 -9.81
CA THR A 445 -12.60 49.89 -9.25
C THR A 445 -13.20 49.70 -7.85
N ASP A 446 -13.24 50.76 -7.02
CA ASP A 446 -13.82 50.70 -5.67
C ASP A 446 -15.35 50.89 -5.77
N LEU A 447 -16.14 50.09 -5.03
CA LEU A 447 -17.60 50.28 -4.97
C LEU A 447 -17.97 51.71 -4.56
N SER A 448 -17.14 52.34 -3.72
CA SER A 448 -17.35 53.69 -3.21
C SER A 448 -17.48 54.75 -4.31
N ASP A 449 -16.92 54.51 -5.50
CA ASP A 449 -17.01 55.42 -6.65
C ASP A 449 -18.43 55.49 -7.22
N PHE A 450 -19.23 54.44 -7.02
CA PHE A 450 -20.63 54.37 -7.46
C PHE A 450 -21.62 54.78 -6.37
N VAL A 451 -21.14 55.15 -5.17
CA VAL A 451 -21.96 55.63 -4.06
C VAL A 451 -22.01 57.16 -4.09
N PRO A 452 -23.18 57.81 -3.98
CA PRO A 452 -23.27 59.26 -4.03
C PRO A 452 -22.61 59.94 -2.82
N TRP A 453 -21.98 61.09 -3.05
CA TRP A 453 -21.45 61.95 -2.00
C TRP A 453 -22.59 62.53 -1.12
N PRO A 454 -22.42 62.71 0.21
CA PRO A 454 -21.24 62.42 1.03
C PRO A 454 -21.11 60.98 1.52
N TYR A 455 -21.97 60.06 1.07
CA TYR A 455 -22.07 58.71 1.61
C TYR A 455 -20.93 57.78 1.18
N ASN A 456 -20.14 58.17 0.19
CA ASN A 456 -18.94 57.46 -0.25
C ASN A 456 -17.76 57.56 0.75
N LEU A 457 -17.60 58.69 1.46
CA LEU A 457 -16.40 59.00 2.26
C LEU A 457 -16.08 57.96 3.35
N ASN A 458 -17.10 57.41 4.01
CA ASN A 458 -16.95 56.42 5.09
C ASN A 458 -17.42 55.02 4.70
N HIS A 459 -17.77 54.80 3.42
CA HIS A 459 -18.41 53.55 2.98
C HIS A 459 -17.53 52.33 3.25
N LYS A 460 -16.25 52.41 2.89
CA LYS A 460 -15.27 51.33 3.06
C LYS A 460 -15.05 50.94 4.52
N GLU A 461 -14.96 51.92 5.43
CA GLU A 461 -14.81 51.67 6.87
C GLU A 461 -16.06 51.05 7.50
N ILE A 462 -17.26 51.43 7.03
CA ILE A 462 -18.52 50.79 7.44
C ILE A 462 -18.54 49.32 7.02
N MET A 463 -18.11 49.02 5.79
CA MET A 463 -18.01 47.64 5.30
C MET A 463 -16.99 46.82 6.09
N LYS A 464 -15.81 47.38 6.42
CA LYS A 464 -14.80 46.68 7.26
C LYS A 464 -15.33 46.38 8.66
N LYS A 465 -15.98 47.35 9.30
CA LYS A 465 -16.60 47.15 10.62
C LYS A 465 -17.66 46.06 10.56
N PHE A 466 -18.50 46.06 9.53
CA PHE A 466 -19.47 44.99 9.31
C PHE A 466 -18.79 43.63 9.14
N ALA A 467 -17.75 43.51 8.30
CA ALA A 467 -17.04 42.25 8.08
C ALA A 467 -16.40 41.68 9.37
N ALA A 468 -15.92 42.55 10.27
CA ALA A 468 -15.31 42.14 11.53
C ALA A 468 -16.34 41.69 12.58
N SER A 469 -17.46 42.41 12.71
CA SER A 469 -18.44 42.23 13.79
C SER A 469 -19.83 41.76 13.34
N CYS A 470 -19.95 41.19 12.13
CA CYS A 470 -21.25 40.75 11.63
C CYS A 470 -21.87 39.66 12.52
N LYS A 471 -23.15 39.84 12.87
CA LYS A 471 -23.97 38.83 13.56
C LYS A 471 -24.87 38.04 12.61
N ASP A 472 -25.11 38.58 11.41
CA ASP A 472 -25.84 37.98 10.30
C ASP A 472 -25.05 38.20 9.00
N SER A 473 -25.17 37.27 8.06
CA SER A 473 -24.64 37.33 6.70
C SER A 473 -25.36 38.34 5.80
N ASN A 474 -26.62 38.70 6.10
CA ASN A 474 -27.36 39.71 5.33
C ASN A 474 -27.07 41.12 5.83
N ALA A 475 -26.60 41.99 4.94
CA ALA A 475 -26.55 43.41 5.25
C ALA A 475 -27.96 44.00 5.11
N GLN A 476 -28.53 44.47 6.22
CA GLN A 476 -29.82 45.16 6.21
C GLN A 476 -29.70 46.52 5.51
N ILE A 477 -30.05 46.56 4.23
CA ILE A 477 -30.13 47.77 3.39
C ILE A 477 -31.61 48.05 3.07
N SER A 478 -31.97 49.33 2.94
CA SER A 478 -33.30 49.73 2.46
C SER A 478 -33.62 49.06 1.11
N PRO A 479 -34.87 48.59 0.88
CA PRO A 479 -35.26 47.95 -0.37
C PRO A 479 -35.16 48.86 -1.61
N ILE A 480 -35.02 50.18 -1.42
CA ILE A 480 -34.76 51.16 -2.48
C ILE A 480 -33.47 51.89 -2.13
N PHE A 481 -32.50 51.85 -3.05
CA PHE A 481 -31.17 52.43 -2.91
C PHE A 481 -30.77 53.20 -4.17
N PHE A 482 -29.83 54.13 -4.04
CA PHE A 482 -29.40 55.02 -5.13
C PHE A 482 -27.91 54.80 -5.42
N LEU A 483 -27.57 54.61 -6.69
CA LEU A 483 -26.20 54.46 -7.17
C LEU A 483 -25.93 55.49 -8.28
N LEU A 484 -24.66 55.78 -8.50
CA LEU A 484 -24.16 56.58 -9.62
C LEU A 484 -23.82 55.66 -10.80
N ASP A 485 -24.19 56.08 -12.01
CA ASP A 485 -23.67 55.47 -13.25
C ASP A 485 -22.25 55.99 -13.57
N GLY A 486 -21.61 55.42 -14.58
CA GLY A 486 -20.27 55.82 -15.04
C GLY A 486 -20.19 57.23 -15.62
N HIS A 487 -21.34 57.90 -15.78
CA HIS A 487 -21.43 59.30 -16.10
C HIS A 487 -21.83 60.13 -14.88
N ASN A 488 -21.74 59.63 -13.64
CA ASN A 488 -22.09 60.29 -12.38
C ASN A 488 -23.57 60.73 -12.27
N PHE A 489 -24.51 60.08 -12.95
CA PHE A 489 -25.95 60.31 -12.77
C PHE A 489 -26.55 59.31 -11.79
N LEU A 490 -27.55 59.75 -11.02
CA LEU A 490 -28.26 58.89 -10.07
C LEU A 490 -29.30 58.02 -10.77
N PHE A 491 -29.36 56.74 -10.38
CA PHE A 491 -30.46 55.86 -10.72
C PHE A 491 -30.99 55.12 -9.49
N GLU A 492 -32.29 54.82 -9.51
CA GLU A 492 -32.99 54.11 -8.44
C GLU A 492 -32.94 52.60 -8.68
N CYS A 493 -32.51 51.84 -7.67
CA CYS A 493 -32.39 50.39 -7.77
C CYS A 493 -32.81 49.69 -6.48
N LYS A 494 -33.24 48.43 -6.62
CA LYS A 494 -33.34 47.50 -5.51
C LYS A 494 -31.99 46.80 -5.36
N ILE A 495 -31.39 46.92 -4.18
CA ILE A 495 -30.11 46.28 -3.85
C ILE A 495 -30.32 45.23 -2.77
N GLN A 496 -29.66 44.09 -2.93
CA GLN A 496 -29.51 43.09 -1.87
C GLN A 496 -28.02 42.75 -1.75
N MET A 497 -27.46 42.96 -0.56
CA MET A 497 -26.06 42.66 -0.27
C MET A 497 -25.98 41.51 0.73
N LYS A 498 -25.25 40.45 0.35
CA LYS A 498 -24.92 39.32 1.23
C LYS A 498 -23.42 39.23 1.42
N TYR A 499 -22.99 39.02 2.66
CA TYR A 499 -21.60 38.74 2.99
C TYR A 499 -21.42 37.24 3.16
N THR A 500 -20.57 36.64 2.33
CA THR A 500 -20.34 35.19 2.29
C THR A 500 -18.88 34.89 2.01
N ALA A 501 -18.48 33.64 2.18
CA ALA A 501 -17.13 33.18 1.89
C ALA A 501 -17.12 31.84 1.15
N LEU A 502 -16.17 31.69 0.24
CA LEU A 502 -15.88 30.44 -0.43
C LEU A 502 -14.40 30.08 -0.19
N GLY A 503 -14.18 29.00 0.55
CA GLY A 503 -12.86 28.71 1.12
C GLY A 503 -12.45 29.79 2.13
N TYR A 504 -11.30 30.41 1.91
CA TYR A 504 -10.80 31.52 2.75
C TYR A 504 -11.01 32.90 2.14
N ASN A 505 -11.66 32.98 0.97
CA ASN A 505 -11.92 34.26 0.33
C ASN A 505 -13.33 34.74 0.70
N ALA A 506 -13.39 35.92 1.29
CA ALA A 506 -14.64 36.57 1.66
C ALA A 506 -15.08 37.56 0.57
N PHE A 507 -16.37 37.61 0.31
CA PHE A 507 -16.95 38.47 -0.72
C PHE A 507 -18.25 39.11 -0.24
N PHE A 508 -18.48 40.35 -0.69
CA PHE A 508 -19.82 40.92 -0.69
C PHE A 508 -20.45 40.67 -2.05
N LEU A 509 -21.51 39.85 -2.05
CA LEU A 509 -22.31 39.57 -3.24
C LEU A 509 -23.48 40.54 -3.28
N VAL A 510 -23.47 41.43 -4.25
CA VAL A 510 -24.44 42.50 -4.43
C VAL A 510 -25.31 42.19 -5.66
N SER A 511 -26.62 42.10 -5.44
CA SER A 511 -27.62 41.94 -6.49
C SER A 511 -28.37 43.26 -6.69
N ILE A 512 -28.37 43.78 -7.92
CA ILE A 512 -28.95 45.07 -8.30
C ILE A 512 -30.02 44.85 -9.34
N GLN A 513 -31.19 45.44 -9.11
CA GLN A 513 -32.26 45.51 -10.11
C GLN A 513 -32.71 46.97 -10.25
N VAL A 514 -32.48 47.57 -11.42
CA VAL A 514 -32.86 48.96 -11.68
C VAL A 514 -34.38 49.06 -11.82
N HIS A 515 -34.98 50.06 -11.16
CA HIS A 515 -36.39 50.37 -11.35
C HIS A 515 -36.58 51.37 -12.49
N ASN A 516 -37.35 50.99 -13.50
CA ASN A 516 -37.78 51.90 -14.55
C ASN A 516 -39.08 52.61 -14.11
N PHE A 517 -38.95 53.62 -13.27
CA PHE A 517 -40.08 54.50 -12.94
C PHE A 517 -40.20 55.65 -13.94
N SER A 518 -41.42 56.09 -14.23
CA SER A 518 -41.70 57.33 -14.99
C SER A 518 -41.48 58.58 -14.12
N ARG A 519 -40.38 58.63 -13.37
CA ARG A 519 -40.00 59.75 -12.50
C ARG A 519 -38.48 59.91 -12.50
N GLU A 520 -38.04 61.15 -12.35
CA GLU A 520 -36.66 61.54 -12.19
C GLU A 520 -36.40 61.92 -10.72
N LEU A 521 -35.13 61.93 -10.32
CA LEU A 521 -34.73 62.07 -8.91
C LEU A 521 -33.63 63.11 -8.76
N ILE A 522 -33.72 63.90 -7.70
CA ILE A 522 -32.66 64.81 -7.24
C ILE A 522 -32.38 64.51 -5.76
N LEU A 523 -31.10 64.32 -5.44
CA LEU A 523 -30.59 64.17 -4.08
C LEU A 523 -30.15 65.55 -3.56
N LEU A 524 -30.57 65.89 -2.35
CA LEU A 524 -30.37 67.21 -1.77
C LEU A 524 -29.60 67.14 -0.44
N SER A 525 -28.85 68.20 -0.13
CA SER A 525 -28.33 68.44 1.21
C SER A 525 -29.43 68.89 2.17
N SER A 526 -29.14 68.90 3.47
CA SER A 526 -30.04 69.48 4.50
C SER A 526 -30.36 70.97 4.24
N GLU A 527 -29.50 71.66 3.51
CA GLU A 527 -29.61 73.08 3.15
C GLU A 527 -30.27 73.30 1.77
N GLY A 528 -30.62 72.21 1.06
CA GLY A 528 -31.27 72.27 -0.25
C GLY A 528 -30.32 72.36 -1.45
N HIS A 529 -29.02 72.12 -1.27
CA HIS A 529 -28.07 72.03 -2.39
C HIS A 529 -28.21 70.72 -3.15
N ILE A 530 -28.11 70.76 -4.47
CA ILE A 530 -28.19 69.58 -5.32
C ILE A 530 -26.89 68.78 -5.24
N LEU A 531 -26.95 67.60 -4.64
CA LEU A 531 -25.81 66.68 -4.47
C LEU A 531 -25.67 65.69 -5.63
N GLY A 532 -26.77 65.42 -6.34
CA GLY A 532 -26.78 64.56 -7.51
C GLY A 532 -28.19 64.47 -8.11
N PHE A 533 -28.28 64.05 -9.36
CA PHE A 533 -29.54 63.96 -10.08
C PHE A 533 -29.52 62.88 -11.17
N SER A 534 -30.70 62.45 -11.61
CA SER A 534 -30.86 61.46 -12.67
C SER A 534 -30.68 62.07 -14.07
N SER A 535 -30.39 61.23 -15.06
CA SER A 535 -29.86 61.69 -16.36
C SER A 535 -30.80 62.60 -17.17
N LYS A 536 -32.13 62.58 -16.92
CA LYS A 536 -33.07 63.45 -17.66
C LYS A 536 -33.39 64.77 -16.95
N VAL A 537 -32.91 64.99 -15.72
CA VAL A 537 -33.14 66.23 -14.99
C VAL A 537 -32.61 67.47 -15.75
N PRO A 538 -31.40 67.48 -16.34
CA PRO A 538 -30.90 68.64 -17.08
C PRO A 538 -31.79 69.02 -18.27
N SER A 539 -32.31 68.01 -18.99
CA SER A 539 -33.23 68.21 -20.12
C SER A 539 -34.61 68.70 -19.69
N ILE A 540 -35.09 68.34 -18.49
CA ILE A 540 -36.39 68.83 -17.98
C ILE A 540 -36.32 70.33 -17.67
N PHE A 541 -35.18 70.80 -17.17
CA PHE A 541 -35.01 72.21 -16.77
C PHE A 541 -34.35 73.10 -17.83
N ASN A 542 -34.13 72.61 -19.06
CA ASN A 542 -33.45 73.33 -20.16
C ASN A 542 -32.07 73.91 -19.75
N SER A 543 -31.37 73.25 -18.84
CA SER A 543 -30.05 73.69 -18.36
C SER A 543 -28.96 72.90 -19.10
N LEU A 544 -28.09 73.61 -19.83
CA LEU A 544 -27.07 73.01 -20.69
C LEU A 544 -25.79 72.60 -19.95
N ASP A 545 -25.58 73.06 -18.70
CA ASP A 545 -24.35 72.76 -17.96
C ASP A 545 -24.60 72.06 -16.61
N ARG A 546 -24.07 70.85 -16.52
CA ARG A 546 -24.05 69.99 -15.34
C ARG A 546 -23.35 70.63 -14.14
N ARG A 547 -22.31 71.44 -14.37
CA ARG A 547 -21.52 72.06 -13.30
C ARG A 547 -22.34 73.08 -12.51
N ILE A 548 -23.24 73.77 -13.21
CA ILE A 548 -24.15 74.77 -12.64
C ILE A 548 -25.19 74.08 -11.75
N LEU A 549 -25.78 72.98 -12.21
CA LEU A 549 -26.77 72.21 -11.44
C LEU A 549 -26.19 71.60 -10.15
N ASN A 550 -24.96 71.09 -10.16
CA ASN A 550 -24.31 70.50 -8.98
C ASN A 550 -23.98 71.53 -7.87
N GLN A 551 -24.03 72.83 -8.17
CA GLN A 551 -23.79 73.91 -7.21
C GLN A 551 -25.05 74.73 -6.91
N ALA A 552 -26.12 74.51 -7.67
CA ALA A 552 -27.37 75.22 -7.52
C ALA A 552 -28.10 74.80 -6.23
N ASN A 553 -28.72 75.79 -5.58
CA ASN A 553 -29.73 75.51 -4.57
C ASN A 553 -31.03 75.15 -5.30
N ILE A 554 -31.75 74.13 -4.82
CA ILE A 554 -32.98 73.66 -5.44
C ILE A 554 -34.06 74.74 -5.54
N THR A 555 -34.02 75.76 -4.69
CA THR A 555 -34.92 76.93 -4.75
C THR A 555 -34.81 77.71 -6.05
N GLN A 556 -33.68 77.62 -6.77
CA GLN A 556 -33.49 78.24 -8.09
C GLN A 556 -34.28 77.52 -9.19
N LEU A 557 -34.55 76.22 -9.03
CA LEU A 557 -35.28 75.40 -10.00
C LEU A 557 -36.76 75.20 -9.61
N VAL A 558 -37.03 75.12 -8.31
CA VAL A 558 -38.36 74.95 -7.72
C VAL A 558 -38.59 76.08 -6.72
N PRO A 559 -39.15 77.23 -7.18
CA PRO A 559 -39.57 78.30 -6.30
C PRO A 559 -40.56 77.74 -5.27
N HIS A 560 -40.40 78.08 -3.99
CA HIS A 560 -41.18 77.53 -2.86
C HIS A 560 -40.84 76.09 -2.42
N TYR A 561 -39.68 75.53 -2.77
CA TYR A 561 -39.25 74.20 -2.31
C TYR A 561 -39.44 73.95 -0.79
N PHE A 562 -39.14 74.95 0.05
CA PHE A 562 -39.28 74.82 1.51
C PHE A 562 -40.73 74.73 1.99
N GLU A 563 -41.69 75.21 1.20
CA GLU A 563 -43.13 75.18 1.49
C GLU A 563 -43.78 73.86 1.05
N ILE A 564 -43.08 73.03 0.26
CA ILE A 564 -43.59 71.73 -0.19
C ILE A 564 -43.66 70.76 1.00
N ALA A 565 -44.88 70.34 1.33
CA ALA A 565 -45.14 69.33 2.35
C ALA A 565 -44.56 67.95 1.96
N LEU A 566 -43.97 67.26 2.93
CA LEU A 566 -43.42 65.92 2.76
C LEU A 566 -44.45 64.93 2.19
N ASN A 567 -44.02 64.14 1.22
CA ASN A 567 -44.79 63.10 0.53
C ASN A 567 -46.08 63.57 -0.16
N LYS A 568 -46.28 64.89 -0.32
CA LYS A 568 -47.41 65.45 -1.07
C LYS A 568 -46.96 65.93 -2.45
N PRO A 569 -47.76 65.67 -3.51
CA PRO A 569 -47.45 66.17 -4.83
C PRO A 569 -47.67 67.68 -4.93
N PHE A 570 -46.65 68.39 -5.38
CA PHE A 570 -46.71 69.81 -5.71
C PHE A 570 -46.67 69.97 -7.23
N PHE A 571 -47.66 70.65 -7.80
CA PHE A 571 -47.78 70.81 -9.24
C PHE A 571 -47.35 72.22 -9.64
N MET A 572 -46.48 72.33 -10.64
CA MET A 572 -46.01 73.60 -11.18
C MET A 572 -45.96 73.56 -12.71
N LEU A 573 -45.90 74.74 -13.33
CA LEU A 573 -45.62 74.89 -14.76
C LEU A 573 -44.20 75.41 -14.91
N TYR A 574 -43.38 74.73 -15.71
CA TYR A 574 -42.03 75.19 -16.04
C TYR A 574 -41.87 75.17 -17.57
N GLY A 575 -41.51 76.31 -18.16
CA GLY A 575 -41.40 76.44 -19.62
C GLY A 575 -42.67 76.06 -20.40
N GLY A 576 -43.87 76.18 -19.79
CA GLY A 576 -45.15 75.81 -20.41
C GLY A 576 -45.57 74.34 -20.24
N HIS A 577 -44.73 73.49 -19.65
CA HIS A 577 -45.05 72.08 -19.39
C HIS A 577 -45.45 71.84 -17.92
N PRO A 578 -46.47 71.01 -17.65
CA PRO A 578 -46.84 70.66 -16.28
C PRO A 578 -45.79 69.70 -15.70
N LEU A 579 -45.31 70.04 -14.50
CA LEU A 579 -44.41 69.22 -13.70
C LEU A 579 -45.07 68.92 -12.35
N CYS A 580 -44.82 67.73 -11.84
CA CYS A 580 -45.16 67.35 -10.48
C CYS A 580 -43.88 67.04 -9.71
N VAL A 581 -43.74 67.66 -8.55
CA VAL A 581 -42.58 67.59 -7.68
C VAL A 581 -43.01 67.01 -6.34
N VAL A 582 -42.29 66.01 -5.82
CA VAL A 582 -42.60 65.38 -4.53
C VAL A 582 -41.34 65.34 -3.66
N LYS A 583 -41.41 66.02 -2.52
CA LYS A 583 -40.34 66.01 -1.51
C LYS A 583 -40.50 64.78 -0.61
N GLN A 584 -39.46 63.98 -0.47
CA GLN A 584 -39.44 62.79 0.39
C GLN A 584 -38.16 62.75 1.22
N ASN A 585 -38.28 62.44 2.52
CA ASN A 585 -37.14 62.14 3.37
C ASN A 585 -37.03 60.62 3.52
N LEU A 586 -35.85 60.08 3.24
CA LEU A 586 -35.59 58.64 3.38
C LEU A 586 -34.58 58.42 4.51
N VAL A 587 -35.03 57.80 5.59
CA VAL A 587 -34.20 57.57 6.79
C VAL A 587 -33.44 56.26 6.64
N PHE A 588 -32.12 56.31 6.73
CA PHE A 588 -31.20 55.18 6.75
C PHE A 588 -30.49 55.11 8.11
N LYS A 589 -30.98 54.29 9.04
CA LYS A 589 -30.46 54.22 10.42
C LYS A 589 -30.41 55.62 11.07
N SER A 590 -29.23 56.23 11.17
CA SER A 590 -29.00 57.54 11.78
C SER A 590 -28.88 58.69 10.76
N THR A 591 -28.97 58.44 9.46
CA THR A 591 -28.86 59.47 8.41
C THR A 591 -30.19 59.67 7.67
N THR A 592 -30.49 60.90 7.27
CA THR A 592 -31.71 61.24 6.52
C THR A 592 -31.35 61.75 5.13
N LEU A 593 -31.76 61.04 4.08
CA LEU A 593 -31.65 61.52 2.69
C LEU A 593 -32.81 62.46 2.39
N HIS A 594 -32.51 63.65 1.88
CA HIS A 594 -33.51 64.55 1.31
C HIS A 594 -33.60 64.31 -0.19
N LEU A 595 -34.76 63.86 -0.66
CA LEU A 595 -35.02 63.51 -2.04
C LEU A 595 -36.11 64.39 -2.62
N LEU A 596 -35.96 64.72 -3.89
CA LEU A 596 -36.97 65.37 -4.70
C LEU A 596 -37.25 64.53 -5.94
N PHE A 597 -38.46 64.00 -6.04
CA PHE A 597 -38.91 63.30 -7.24
C PHE A 597 -39.59 64.27 -8.19
N ILE A 598 -39.28 64.14 -9.48
CA ILE A 598 -39.84 64.96 -10.55
C ILE A 598 -40.57 64.04 -11.52
N VAL A 599 -41.85 64.32 -11.75
CA VAL A 599 -42.71 63.62 -12.71
C VAL A 599 -43.10 64.63 -13.78
N TRP A 600 -42.82 64.28 -15.03
CA TRP A 600 -43.04 65.12 -16.21
C TRP A 600 -44.00 64.47 -17.23
N ASP A 601 -44.43 63.23 -16.95
CA ASP A 601 -45.38 62.48 -17.76
C ASP A 601 -46.83 62.95 -17.46
N ASN A 602 -47.49 63.52 -18.47
CA ASN A 602 -48.84 64.08 -18.38
C ASN A 602 -49.86 63.06 -17.84
N ASP A 603 -49.78 61.79 -18.25
CA ASP A 603 -50.73 60.76 -17.84
C ASP A 603 -50.56 60.44 -16.34
N LYS A 604 -49.31 60.42 -15.87
CA LYS A 604 -48.98 60.20 -14.47
C LYS A 604 -49.32 61.41 -13.61
N ILE A 605 -49.12 62.61 -14.12
CA ILE A 605 -49.52 63.86 -13.45
C ILE A 605 -51.04 63.89 -13.28
N GLN A 606 -51.83 63.50 -14.29
CA GLN A 606 -53.28 63.39 -14.18
C GLN A 606 -53.71 62.35 -13.14
N GLN A 607 -53.04 61.20 -13.09
CA GLN A 607 -53.29 60.17 -12.06
C GLN A 607 -53.03 60.70 -10.64
N LEU A 608 -51.96 61.49 -10.44
CA LEU A 608 -51.65 62.10 -9.14
C LEU A 608 -52.66 63.21 -8.77
N LYS A 609 -53.15 63.97 -9.75
CA LYS A 609 -54.23 64.96 -9.55
C LYS A 609 -55.55 64.30 -9.12
N SER A 610 -55.82 63.07 -9.54
CA SER A 610 -57.02 62.30 -9.14
C SER A 610 -57.02 61.79 -7.68
N GLY A 611 -56.06 62.21 -6.84
CA GLY A 611 -56.03 61.89 -5.40
C GLY A 611 -55.43 60.53 -5.04
N LYS A 612 -54.85 59.79 -6.00
CA LYS A 612 -54.10 58.56 -5.71
C LYS A 612 -52.79 58.90 -5.00
N SER A 613 -52.45 58.18 -3.93
CA SER A 613 -51.19 58.41 -3.23
C SER A 613 -49.99 58.24 -4.18
N PHE A 614 -48.95 59.06 -3.99
CA PHE A 614 -47.75 59.06 -4.83
C PHE A 614 -47.17 57.63 -4.95
N GLU A 615 -47.07 56.91 -3.84
CA GLU A 615 -46.59 55.53 -3.87
C GLU A 615 -47.51 54.56 -4.61
N GLN A 616 -48.84 54.65 -4.48
CA GLN A 616 -49.76 53.76 -5.20
C GLN A 616 -49.71 53.98 -6.72
N THR A 617 -49.51 55.21 -7.18
CA THR A 617 -49.43 55.56 -8.61
C THR A 617 -48.22 54.94 -9.31
N PHE A 618 -47.13 54.72 -8.56
CA PHE A 618 -45.90 54.13 -9.07
C PHE A 618 -45.67 52.66 -8.64
N LYS A 619 -46.32 52.16 -7.57
CA LYS A 619 -46.31 50.74 -7.17
C LYS A 619 -47.22 49.84 -8.01
N ASN A 620 -48.25 50.38 -8.70
CA ASN A 620 -49.31 49.58 -9.35
C ASN A 620 -49.02 49.01 -10.76
N ASN A 621 -47.82 49.20 -11.34
CA ASN A 621 -47.53 48.73 -12.69
C ASN A 621 -47.04 47.26 -12.80
N SER A 622 -46.86 46.55 -11.69
CA SER A 622 -46.72 45.08 -11.72
C SER A 622 -48.11 44.45 -11.87
N ARG A 623 -48.59 44.34 -13.12
CA ARG A 623 -49.87 43.69 -13.47
C ARG A 623 -49.99 42.31 -12.81
N LYS A 624 -50.71 42.24 -11.69
CA LYS A 624 -51.38 41.03 -11.20
C LYS A 624 -52.56 40.72 -12.12
N ARG A 625 -52.31 40.19 -13.32
CA ARG A 625 -53.37 39.62 -14.17
C ARG A 625 -53.34 38.10 -14.01
N LYS A 626 -54.43 37.54 -13.45
CA LYS A 626 -54.94 36.16 -13.56
C LYS A 626 -54.02 35.11 -14.24
N VAL A 627 -52.92 34.72 -13.61
CA VAL A 627 -52.10 33.54 -14.02
C VAL A 627 -51.91 32.53 -12.89
N LYS A 628 -52.28 32.86 -11.63
CA LYS A 628 -52.12 31.97 -10.48
C LYS A 628 -52.92 30.65 -10.55
N GLU A 629 -53.97 30.57 -11.37
CA GLU A 629 -54.75 29.33 -11.55
C GLU A 629 -54.29 28.46 -12.74
N LYS A 630 -53.58 29.03 -13.72
CA LYS A 630 -52.99 28.25 -14.83
C LYS A 630 -51.56 27.79 -14.54
N SER A 631 -50.82 28.48 -13.66
CA SER A 631 -49.45 28.07 -13.34
C SER A 631 -49.41 26.88 -12.37
N THR A 632 -50.37 26.73 -11.46
CA THR A 632 -50.44 25.60 -10.52
C THR A 632 -50.87 24.31 -11.19
N THR A 633 -51.80 24.37 -12.15
CA THR A 633 -52.19 23.22 -13.00
C THR A 633 -51.05 22.77 -13.90
N PHE A 634 -50.38 23.71 -14.57
CA PHE A 634 -49.23 23.38 -15.44
C PHE A 634 -48.01 22.89 -14.64
N LEU A 635 -47.74 23.45 -13.46
CA LEU A 635 -46.64 23.00 -12.59
C LEU A 635 -46.90 21.61 -12.00
N ASN A 636 -48.16 21.29 -11.67
CA ASN A 636 -48.55 19.95 -11.21
C ASN A 636 -48.55 18.91 -12.35
N GLU A 637 -49.00 19.27 -13.56
CA GLU A 637 -48.83 18.44 -14.76
C GLU A 637 -47.35 18.21 -15.10
N TRP A 638 -46.52 19.23 -14.93
CA TRP A 638 -45.08 19.14 -15.21
C TRP A 638 -44.34 18.28 -14.18
N LYS A 639 -44.62 18.44 -12.87
CA LYS A 639 -44.11 17.53 -11.82
C LYS A 639 -44.54 16.08 -12.05
N MET A 640 -45.76 15.85 -12.56
CA MET A 640 -46.20 14.50 -12.96
C MET A 640 -45.50 13.99 -14.24
N ARG A 641 -45.10 14.87 -15.16
CA ARG A 641 -44.35 14.50 -16.37
C ARG A 641 -42.87 14.23 -16.07
N GLU A 642 -42.25 15.01 -15.18
CA GLU A 642 -40.87 14.83 -14.73
C GLU A 642 -40.71 13.49 -14.02
N LYS A 643 -41.64 13.15 -13.11
CA LYS A 643 -41.66 11.85 -12.43
C LYS A 643 -41.78 10.67 -13.41
N ARG A 644 -42.61 10.79 -14.45
CA ARG A 644 -42.72 9.78 -15.53
C ARG A 644 -41.50 9.70 -16.45
N ILE A 645 -40.76 10.80 -16.59
CA ILE A 645 -39.54 10.85 -17.41
C ILE A 645 -38.34 10.30 -16.61
N GLU A 646 -38.25 10.57 -15.32
CA GLU A 646 -37.25 9.97 -14.43
C GLU A 646 -37.44 8.44 -14.31
N GLU A 647 -38.68 7.97 -14.23
CA GLU A 647 -39.02 6.54 -14.32
C GLU A 647 -38.56 5.95 -15.66
N ARG A 648 -38.79 6.62 -16.80
CA ARG A 648 -38.31 6.16 -18.12
C ARG A 648 -36.79 6.26 -18.32
N ILE A 649 -36.12 7.21 -17.68
CA ILE A 649 -34.67 7.35 -17.75
C ILE A 649 -33.98 6.29 -16.87
N MET A 650 -34.58 5.90 -15.75
CA MET A 650 -34.14 4.75 -14.96
C MET A 650 -34.28 3.45 -15.75
N ASP A 651 -35.37 3.24 -16.47
CA ASP A 651 -35.55 2.08 -17.37
C ASP A 651 -34.55 2.09 -18.56
N SER A 652 -34.18 3.27 -19.07
CA SER A 652 -33.19 3.39 -20.17
C SER A 652 -31.74 3.10 -19.76
N LYS A 653 -31.43 3.13 -18.45
CA LYS A 653 -30.13 2.71 -17.93
C LYS A 653 -30.00 1.18 -17.82
N GLU A 654 -31.11 0.45 -17.76
CA GLU A 654 -31.12 -1.01 -17.93
C GLU A 654 -31.01 -1.41 -19.41
N PHE A 655 -31.59 -0.64 -20.32
CA PHE A 655 -31.54 -0.92 -21.76
C PHE A 655 -30.14 -0.84 -22.40
N ASN A 656 -29.20 -0.10 -21.79
CA ASN A 656 -27.80 -0.01 -22.26
C ASN A 656 -26.89 -1.12 -21.69
N LYS A 657 -27.39 -1.99 -20.82
CA LYS A 657 -26.68 -3.21 -20.39
C LYS A 657 -26.92 -4.36 -21.36
N ASP A 658 -28.14 -4.53 -21.88
CA ASP A 658 -28.48 -5.60 -22.83
C ASP A 658 -27.85 -5.41 -24.22
N TYR A 659 -27.62 -4.17 -24.66
CA TYR A 659 -27.02 -3.91 -25.98
C TYR A 659 -25.53 -4.30 -26.09
N LYS A 660 -24.89 -4.73 -24.98
CA LYS A 660 -23.50 -5.24 -24.99
C LYS A 660 -23.39 -6.75 -24.88
N GLU A 661 -24.48 -7.48 -24.64
CA GLU A 661 -24.47 -8.95 -24.57
C GLU A 661 -24.89 -9.61 -25.90
N ASP A 662 -25.70 -8.96 -26.74
CA ASP A 662 -26.23 -9.58 -27.97
C ASP A 662 -25.35 -9.46 -29.23
N LEU A 663 -24.12 -8.94 -29.12
CA LEU A 663 -23.21 -8.85 -30.28
C LEU A 663 -22.37 -10.12 -30.54
N ASN A 664 -22.67 -11.23 -29.85
CA ASN A 664 -21.91 -12.49 -29.95
C ASN A 664 -22.69 -13.68 -30.54
N THR A 665 -23.89 -13.48 -31.09
CA THR A 665 -24.67 -14.61 -31.65
C THR A 665 -24.93 -14.40 -33.15
N THR A 666 -23.95 -14.79 -33.95
CA THR A 666 -24.16 -15.16 -35.35
C THR A 666 -25.03 -16.41 -35.42
N THR A 667 -26.31 -16.27 -35.79
CA THR A 667 -27.07 -17.35 -36.43
C THR A 667 -28.12 -16.78 -37.39
N VAL A 668 -27.85 -17.07 -38.66
CA VAL A 668 -28.75 -17.24 -39.81
C VAL A 668 -30.21 -17.45 -39.43
N LEU A 669 -31.12 -16.67 -40.03
CA LEU A 669 -32.46 -17.14 -40.39
C LEU A 669 -33.03 -16.31 -41.54
N ASN A 670 -33.25 -17.03 -42.64
CA ASN A 670 -33.98 -16.59 -43.83
C ASN A 670 -35.44 -16.28 -43.48
N SER A 671 -35.96 -15.17 -44.02
CA SER A 671 -37.39 -15.09 -44.35
C SER A 671 -37.57 -14.37 -45.67
N THR A 672 -37.94 -15.18 -46.64
CA THR A 672 -38.46 -14.86 -47.97
C THR A 672 -39.79 -14.11 -47.92
N ASN A 673 -39.96 -13.25 -48.94
CA ASN A 673 -41.20 -12.84 -49.60
C ASN A 673 -42.14 -11.83 -48.92
N GLY A 674 -42.42 -10.76 -49.67
CA GLY A 674 -43.48 -9.79 -49.41
C GLY A 674 -43.31 -8.51 -50.23
N ASP A 675 -43.50 -8.62 -51.55
CA ASP A 675 -43.65 -7.48 -52.47
C ASP A 675 -44.71 -6.48 -51.99
N ILE A 676 -44.44 -5.18 -52.14
CA ILE A 676 -45.32 -4.19 -52.78
C ILE A 676 -44.45 -3.02 -53.26
N GLN A 677 -44.46 -2.83 -54.58
CA GLN A 677 -43.89 -1.69 -55.30
C GLN A 677 -44.72 -0.41 -55.03
N SER A 678 -44.06 0.74 -54.87
CA SER A 678 -43.97 1.72 -55.98
C SER A 678 -43.46 3.11 -55.55
N LYS A 679 -42.74 3.72 -56.51
CA LYS A 679 -42.49 5.15 -56.75
C LYS A 679 -41.31 5.85 -56.07
N THR A 680 -40.15 5.68 -56.73
CA THR A 680 -39.24 6.76 -57.21
C THR A 680 -39.24 8.08 -56.45
N VAL A 681 -38.23 8.27 -55.60
CA VAL A 681 -37.48 9.54 -55.51
C VAL A 681 -36.00 9.19 -55.33
N SER A 682 -35.18 9.81 -56.17
CA SER A 682 -33.71 9.79 -56.23
C SER A 682 -32.98 9.51 -54.91
N LEU A 683 -32.27 8.37 -54.85
CA LEU A 683 -31.24 8.11 -53.86
C LEU A 683 -29.88 8.52 -54.43
N ASN A 684 -29.41 9.70 -54.03
CA ASN A 684 -27.97 9.97 -53.96
C ASN A 684 -27.39 9.17 -52.78
N PRO A 685 -26.33 8.37 -52.96
CA PRO A 685 -25.69 7.67 -51.87
C PRO A 685 -24.69 8.62 -51.20
N SER A 686 -25.16 9.37 -50.20
CA SER A 686 -24.30 10.07 -49.24
C SER A 686 -24.47 9.45 -47.86
N SER A 687 -23.86 8.28 -47.65
CA SER A 687 -23.69 7.67 -46.34
C SER A 687 -22.33 6.95 -46.25
N SER A 688 -21.24 7.70 -46.50
CA SER A 688 -19.86 7.24 -46.37
C SER A 688 -19.29 7.33 -44.94
N SER A 689 -20.08 7.74 -43.94
CA SER A 689 -19.59 8.05 -42.59
C SER A 689 -19.41 6.83 -41.66
N SER A 690 -19.82 5.62 -42.06
CA SER A 690 -19.74 4.41 -41.22
C SER A 690 -18.47 3.57 -41.44
N THR A 691 -17.74 3.79 -42.54
CA THR A 691 -16.57 2.97 -42.91
C THR A 691 -15.29 3.35 -42.16
N SER A 692 -15.09 4.63 -41.84
CA SER A 692 -13.83 5.12 -41.21
C SER A 692 -13.71 4.77 -39.72
N SER A 693 -14.81 4.82 -38.95
CA SER A 693 -14.83 4.46 -37.52
C SER A 693 -14.61 2.96 -37.29
N ASN A 694 -15.12 2.12 -38.19
CA ASN A 694 -14.94 0.67 -38.16
C ASN A 694 -13.47 0.26 -38.39
N ILE A 695 -12.73 1.01 -39.21
CA ILE A 695 -11.30 0.77 -39.49
C ILE A 695 -10.43 1.06 -38.25
N ILE A 696 -10.68 2.16 -37.51
CA ILE A 696 -9.96 2.45 -36.26
C ILE A 696 -10.19 1.33 -35.24
N ASN A 697 -11.46 0.94 -35.07
CA ASN A 697 -11.85 -0.09 -34.13
C ASN A 697 -11.17 -1.42 -34.48
N ALA A 698 -11.07 -1.76 -35.76
CA ALA A 698 -10.35 -2.93 -36.23
C ALA A 698 -8.84 -2.87 -35.92
N PHE A 699 -8.15 -1.76 -36.17
CA PHE A 699 -6.73 -1.62 -35.86
C PHE A 699 -6.43 -1.64 -34.36
N ALA A 700 -7.21 -0.91 -33.56
CA ALA A 700 -7.07 -0.88 -32.12
C ALA A 700 -7.32 -2.28 -31.51
N LEU A 701 -8.33 -2.99 -31.99
CA LEU A 701 -8.66 -4.35 -31.53
C LEU A 701 -7.58 -5.37 -31.94
N GLN A 702 -6.98 -5.23 -33.13
CA GLN A 702 -5.83 -6.05 -33.52
C GLN A 702 -4.60 -5.82 -32.62
N LEU A 703 -4.32 -4.57 -32.25
CA LEU A 703 -3.20 -4.24 -31.37
C LEU A 703 -3.46 -4.68 -29.91
N GLU A 704 -4.69 -4.53 -29.42
CA GLU A 704 -5.10 -5.05 -28.10
C GLU A 704 -4.96 -6.58 -28.04
N ARG A 705 -5.39 -7.30 -29.09
CA ARG A 705 -5.17 -8.74 -29.23
C ARG A 705 -3.68 -9.09 -29.20
N ALA A 706 -2.82 -8.34 -29.91
CA ALA A 706 -1.38 -8.56 -29.90
C ALA A 706 -0.77 -8.42 -28.48
N ILE A 707 -1.18 -7.39 -27.73
CA ILE A 707 -0.73 -7.18 -26.33
C ILE A 707 -1.24 -8.31 -25.43
N LYS A 708 -2.49 -8.77 -25.61
CA LYS A 708 -3.04 -9.92 -24.88
C LYS A 708 -2.28 -11.22 -25.19
N ILE A 709 -1.95 -11.48 -26.45
CA ILE A 709 -1.13 -12.64 -26.85
C ILE A 709 0.23 -12.57 -26.16
N PHE A 710 0.91 -11.42 -26.21
CA PHE A 710 2.19 -11.22 -25.52
C PHE A 710 2.09 -11.49 -24.01
N LYS A 711 1.01 -11.03 -23.36
CA LYS A 711 0.74 -11.30 -21.94
C LYS A 711 0.67 -12.79 -21.65
N TRP A 712 -0.07 -13.55 -22.46
CA TRP A 712 -0.21 -14.99 -22.30
C TRP A 712 1.08 -15.75 -22.57
N VAL A 713 1.83 -15.38 -23.61
CA VAL A 713 3.14 -15.97 -23.90
C VAL A 713 4.11 -15.75 -22.74
N LEU A 714 4.14 -14.55 -22.15
CA LEU A 714 4.97 -14.26 -20.97
C LEU A 714 4.54 -15.07 -19.74
N LEU A 715 3.23 -15.22 -19.51
CA LEU A 715 2.73 -16.05 -18.41
C LEU A 715 3.14 -17.51 -18.58
N CYS A 716 2.95 -18.08 -19.79
CA CYS A 716 3.36 -19.45 -20.09
C CYS A 716 4.87 -19.63 -19.93
N ALA A 717 5.69 -18.65 -20.30
CA ALA A 717 7.14 -18.67 -20.08
C ALA A 717 7.49 -18.78 -18.59
N ILE A 718 6.84 -17.99 -17.74
CA ILE A 718 7.08 -18.01 -16.29
C ILE A 718 6.62 -19.34 -15.68
N VAL A 719 5.45 -19.83 -16.07
CA VAL A 719 4.94 -21.13 -15.63
C VAL A 719 5.89 -22.26 -16.05
N ALA A 720 6.40 -22.23 -17.29
CA ALA A 720 7.36 -23.22 -17.76
C ALA A 720 8.64 -23.26 -16.90
N VAL A 721 9.21 -22.09 -16.57
CA VAL A 721 10.39 -21.97 -15.69
C VAL A 721 10.13 -22.50 -14.28
N ILE A 722 8.95 -22.23 -13.72
CA ILE A 722 8.57 -22.77 -12.40
C ILE A 722 8.41 -24.29 -12.47
N SER A 723 7.74 -24.81 -13.49
CA SER A 723 7.55 -26.26 -13.67
C SER A 723 8.88 -27.00 -13.86
N THR A 724 9.81 -26.44 -14.62
CA THR A 724 11.15 -27.06 -14.79
C THR A 724 11.97 -27.03 -13.51
N ASN A 725 11.81 -26.00 -12.68
CA ASN A 725 12.44 -25.95 -11.35
C ASN A 725 11.91 -27.04 -10.42
N ILE A 726 10.59 -27.26 -10.43
CA ILE A 726 9.96 -28.33 -9.63
C ILE A 726 10.47 -29.69 -10.11
N ALA A 727 10.60 -29.90 -11.42
CA ALA A 727 11.12 -31.15 -11.97
C ALA A 727 12.58 -31.41 -11.54
N ILE A 728 13.45 -30.40 -11.60
CA ILE A 728 14.85 -30.52 -11.12
C ILE A 728 14.89 -30.80 -9.61
N LEU A 729 14.05 -30.13 -8.83
CA LEU A 729 14.00 -30.35 -7.39
C LEU A 729 13.54 -31.77 -7.06
N ALA A 730 12.55 -32.29 -7.78
CA ALA A 730 12.04 -33.65 -7.61
C ALA A 730 13.11 -34.70 -7.91
N THR A 731 13.88 -34.53 -9.00
CA THR A 731 14.98 -35.47 -9.32
C THR A 731 16.10 -35.41 -8.29
N VAL A 732 16.47 -34.23 -7.80
CA VAL A 732 17.48 -34.10 -6.74
C VAL A 732 16.98 -34.71 -5.43
N TYR A 733 15.72 -34.50 -5.07
CA TYR A 733 15.10 -35.10 -3.89
C TYR A 733 15.15 -36.64 -3.95
N GLU A 734 14.82 -37.23 -5.10
CA GLU A 734 14.86 -38.68 -5.30
C GLU A 734 16.28 -39.24 -5.11
N ILE A 735 17.29 -38.58 -5.69
CA ILE A 735 18.71 -38.97 -5.55
C ILE A 735 19.16 -38.89 -4.09
N VAL A 736 18.84 -37.79 -3.40
CA VAL A 736 19.22 -37.58 -2.00
C VAL A 736 18.52 -38.62 -1.11
N SER A 737 17.21 -38.80 -1.27
CA SER A 737 16.42 -39.76 -0.49
C SER A 737 17.03 -41.15 -0.59
N HIS A 738 17.30 -41.63 -1.80
CA HIS A 738 17.92 -42.95 -2.01
C HIS A 738 19.30 -43.05 -1.34
N THR A 739 20.14 -42.03 -1.47
CA THR A 739 21.49 -42.05 -0.89
C THR A 739 21.43 -42.09 0.64
N THR A 740 20.47 -41.40 1.25
CA THR A 740 20.29 -41.40 2.72
C THR A 740 19.64 -42.65 3.28
N THR A 741 18.89 -43.42 2.47
CA THR A 741 18.13 -44.59 2.94
C THR A 741 18.90 -45.90 2.85
N ILE A 742 19.89 -46.03 1.96
CA ILE A 742 20.68 -47.27 1.82
C ILE A 742 21.40 -47.58 3.14
N ARG A 743 21.04 -48.71 3.77
CA ARG A 743 21.67 -49.26 4.97
C ARG A 743 22.69 -50.36 4.69
N THR A 744 22.60 -50.98 3.51
CA THR A 744 23.48 -52.08 3.06
C THR A 744 24.97 -51.79 3.25
N PHE A 745 25.40 -50.54 3.04
CA PHE A 745 26.78 -50.15 3.28
C PHE A 745 27.21 -50.39 4.74
N SER A 746 26.34 -50.03 5.67
CA SER A 746 26.53 -50.27 7.10
C SER A 746 26.50 -51.75 7.43
N ASP A 747 25.52 -52.48 6.92
CA ASP A 747 25.31 -53.87 7.32
C ASP A 747 26.42 -54.78 6.80
N LEU A 748 26.81 -54.63 5.53
CA LEU A 748 27.93 -55.39 4.95
C LEU A 748 29.27 -55.03 5.64
N GLY A 749 29.45 -53.76 6.01
CA GLY A 749 30.62 -53.30 6.72
C GLY A 749 30.70 -53.83 8.16
N GLN A 750 29.56 -53.90 8.84
CA GLN A 750 29.45 -54.52 10.16
C GLN A 750 29.68 -56.04 10.09
N ILE A 751 29.17 -56.74 9.07
CA ILE A 751 29.47 -58.16 8.84
C ILE A 751 30.98 -58.38 8.67
N SER A 752 31.64 -57.56 7.85
CA SER A 752 33.10 -57.60 7.68
C SER A 752 33.84 -57.42 9.01
N TYR A 753 33.42 -56.43 9.81
CA TYR A 753 34.00 -56.14 11.13
C TYR A 753 33.80 -57.30 12.11
N TYR A 754 32.57 -57.80 12.28
CA TYR A 754 32.27 -58.87 13.23
C TYR A 754 32.99 -60.16 12.83
N ILE A 755 32.98 -60.54 11.54
CA ILE A 755 33.76 -61.69 11.04
C ILE A 755 35.24 -61.54 11.40
N THR A 756 35.84 -60.36 11.20
CA THR A 756 37.24 -60.11 11.57
C THR A 756 37.48 -60.23 13.08
N THR A 757 36.53 -59.73 13.88
CA THR A 757 36.60 -59.72 15.35
C THR A 757 36.44 -61.12 15.94
N LEU A 758 35.65 -62.01 15.29
CA LEU A 758 35.55 -63.41 15.69
C LEU A 758 36.93 -64.09 15.75
N ALA A 759 37.85 -63.79 14.82
CA ALA A 759 39.20 -64.35 14.87
C ALA A 759 39.96 -63.94 16.14
N ASP A 760 39.92 -62.66 16.49
CA ASP A 760 40.60 -62.11 17.67
C ASP A 760 39.97 -62.66 18.97
N THR A 761 38.64 -62.62 19.09
CA THR A 761 37.92 -63.08 20.29
C THR A 761 38.07 -64.59 20.50
N VAL A 762 37.88 -65.40 19.46
CA VAL A 762 38.01 -66.86 19.55
C VAL A 762 39.46 -67.26 19.86
N ARG A 763 40.43 -66.52 19.33
CA ARG A 763 41.83 -66.74 19.67
C ARG A 763 42.15 -66.34 21.11
N SER A 764 41.55 -65.27 21.62
CA SER A 764 41.63 -64.89 23.04
C SER A 764 41.14 -66.02 23.94
N ILE A 765 39.97 -66.60 23.64
CA ILE A 765 39.40 -67.74 24.36
C ILE A 765 40.33 -68.96 24.32
N ASP A 766 40.94 -69.28 23.17
CA ASP A 766 41.89 -70.41 23.06
C ASP A 766 43.14 -70.19 23.91
N LEU A 767 43.72 -68.98 23.90
CA LEU A 767 44.85 -68.63 24.75
C LEU A 767 44.48 -68.70 26.24
N ASP A 768 43.27 -68.29 26.61
CA ASP A 768 42.76 -68.39 27.98
C ASP A 768 42.59 -69.81 28.46
N LEU A 769 41.97 -70.67 27.64
CA LEU A 769 41.76 -72.07 28.00
C LEU A 769 43.08 -72.83 28.16
N ARG A 770 44.16 -72.40 27.50
CA ARG A 770 45.47 -73.10 27.50
C ARG A 770 46.47 -72.53 28.49
N LEU A 771 46.55 -71.22 28.56
CA LEU A 771 47.60 -70.50 29.31
C LEU A 771 47.04 -69.81 30.56
N ASN A 772 45.71 -69.81 30.74
CA ASN A 772 45.02 -69.25 31.89
C ASN A 772 45.38 -67.76 32.13
N MET A 773 45.49 -66.99 31.03
CA MET A 773 46.13 -65.66 31.01
C MET A 773 45.15 -64.49 31.19
N PHE A 774 43.92 -64.59 30.69
CA PHE A 774 42.91 -63.53 30.66
C PHE A 774 41.57 -63.97 31.27
N ASN A 775 40.56 -63.10 31.15
CA ASN A 775 39.25 -63.27 31.75
C ASN A 775 38.28 -63.97 30.80
N LEU A 776 38.31 -65.31 30.81
CA LEU A 776 37.48 -66.17 29.96
C LEU A 776 36.00 -65.79 29.94
N THR A 777 35.42 -65.29 31.05
CA THR A 777 33.99 -64.92 31.09
C THR A 777 33.68 -63.69 30.24
N ASN A 778 34.61 -62.73 30.14
CA ASN A 778 34.41 -61.53 29.33
C ASN A 778 34.50 -61.86 27.84
N ASP A 779 35.48 -62.65 27.42
CA ASP A 779 35.66 -62.99 26.00
C ASP A 779 34.54 -63.90 25.48
N VAL A 780 34.00 -64.79 26.33
CA VAL A 780 32.80 -65.58 26.01
C VAL A 780 31.57 -64.69 25.85
N ALA A 781 31.41 -63.65 26.69
CA ALA A 781 30.32 -62.70 26.55
C ALA A 781 30.43 -61.90 25.24
N VAL A 782 31.62 -61.39 24.92
CA VAL A 782 31.89 -60.67 23.67
C VAL A 782 31.62 -61.55 22.45
N LEU A 783 32.05 -62.82 22.47
CA LEU A 783 31.78 -63.75 21.37
C LEU A 783 30.28 -64.04 21.20
N THR A 784 29.53 -64.10 22.30
CA THR A 784 28.08 -64.29 22.27
C THR A 784 27.38 -63.06 21.64
N ASP A 785 27.77 -61.86 22.07
CA ASP A 785 27.24 -60.61 21.52
C ASP A 785 27.56 -60.48 20.01
N ASP A 786 28.78 -60.81 19.58
CA ASP A 786 29.18 -60.79 18.18
C ASP A 786 28.35 -61.78 17.32
N VAL A 787 28.02 -62.96 17.86
CA VAL A 787 27.16 -63.95 17.19
C VAL A 787 25.72 -63.46 17.06
N ASP A 788 25.16 -62.87 18.12
CA ASP A 788 23.81 -62.29 18.10
C ASP A 788 23.71 -61.13 17.09
N HIS A 789 24.74 -60.29 17.03
CA HIS A 789 24.83 -59.22 16.02
C HIS A 789 24.91 -59.76 14.59
N LEU A 790 25.71 -60.81 14.34
CA LEU A 790 25.77 -61.45 13.02
C LEU A 790 24.44 -62.08 12.60
N MET A 791 23.70 -62.70 13.53
CA MET A 791 22.35 -63.23 13.25
C MET A 791 21.38 -62.11 12.86
N SER A 792 21.43 -60.96 13.55
CA SER A 792 20.60 -59.80 13.21
C SER A 792 20.93 -59.29 11.81
N LEU A 793 22.22 -59.11 11.51
CA LEU A 793 22.69 -58.58 10.22
C LEU A 793 22.39 -59.51 9.03
N GLN A 794 22.43 -60.83 9.25
CA GLN A 794 22.05 -61.83 8.24
C GLN A 794 20.60 -61.65 7.77
N ASN A 795 19.68 -61.33 8.68
CA ASN A 795 18.27 -61.09 8.33
C ASN A 795 18.10 -59.73 7.63
N THR A 796 18.73 -58.67 8.14
CA THR A 796 18.62 -57.32 7.57
C THR A 796 19.19 -57.22 6.16
N ILE A 797 20.34 -57.85 5.88
CA ILE A 797 20.96 -57.78 4.54
C ILE A 797 20.15 -58.52 3.47
N LEU A 798 19.34 -59.50 3.86
CA LEU A 798 18.44 -60.21 2.97
C LEU A 798 17.20 -59.36 2.65
N ASP A 799 16.63 -58.68 3.65
CA ASP A 799 15.49 -57.77 3.48
C ASP A 799 15.83 -56.59 2.56
N ASP A 800 17.06 -56.08 2.67
CA ASP A 800 17.55 -54.94 1.88
C ASP A 800 18.06 -55.32 0.48
N TYR A 801 18.08 -56.61 0.09
CA TYR A 801 18.72 -57.07 -1.16
C TYR A 801 18.22 -56.36 -2.43
N ASP A 802 16.90 -56.13 -2.54
CA ASP A 802 16.31 -55.52 -3.73
C ASP A 802 16.73 -54.04 -3.90
N ASP A 803 17.07 -53.35 -2.82
CA ASP A 803 17.40 -51.92 -2.82
C ASP A 803 18.78 -51.60 -3.43
N TRP A 804 19.68 -52.58 -3.51
CA TRP A 804 21.05 -52.39 -4.05
C TRP A 804 21.45 -53.42 -5.11
N LYS A 805 20.48 -54.22 -5.60
CA LYS A 805 20.66 -55.21 -6.67
C LYS A 805 21.24 -54.65 -7.97
N TYR A 806 21.17 -53.33 -8.18
CA TYR A 806 21.78 -52.69 -9.34
C TYR A 806 23.32 -52.68 -9.30
N CYS A 807 23.95 -52.90 -8.14
CA CYS A 807 25.40 -53.04 -8.02
C CYS A 807 25.82 -54.49 -8.21
N SER A 808 26.89 -54.74 -8.97
CA SER A 808 27.46 -56.08 -9.17
C SER A 808 27.91 -56.74 -7.86
N SER A 809 28.25 -55.94 -6.85
CA SER A 809 28.64 -56.41 -5.51
C SER A 809 27.50 -57.12 -4.78
N SER A 810 26.23 -56.87 -5.13
CA SER A 810 25.09 -57.53 -4.47
C SER A 810 25.05 -59.03 -4.74
N GLU A 811 25.71 -59.47 -5.82
CA GLU A 811 25.78 -60.89 -6.18
C GLU A 811 26.42 -61.74 -5.09
N ILE A 812 27.27 -61.18 -4.21
CA ILE A 812 27.87 -61.92 -3.08
C ILE A 812 26.82 -62.50 -2.11
N VAL A 813 25.63 -61.88 -2.03
CA VAL A 813 24.56 -62.30 -1.11
C VAL A 813 23.92 -63.61 -1.53
N ILE A 814 23.71 -63.82 -2.84
CA ILE A 814 22.97 -64.97 -3.39
C ILE A 814 23.88 -65.95 -4.11
N ASN A 815 24.88 -65.46 -4.85
CA ASN A 815 25.77 -66.30 -5.64
C ASN A 815 26.92 -66.81 -4.78
N LYS A 816 27.35 -68.05 -5.05
CA LYS A 816 28.50 -68.66 -4.39
C LYS A 816 29.78 -68.02 -4.91
N LYS A 817 30.29 -67.02 -4.19
CA LYS A 817 31.50 -66.26 -4.56
C LYS A 817 32.58 -66.27 -3.48
N ILE A 818 32.23 -66.59 -2.24
CA ILE A 818 33.16 -66.55 -1.11
C ILE A 818 33.86 -67.90 -0.98
N PRO A 819 35.17 -68.00 -1.25
CA PRO A 819 35.88 -69.25 -1.07
C PRO A 819 36.22 -69.45 0.41
N LEU A 820 35.77 -70.56 0.99
CA LEU A 820 36.05 -70.93 2.38
C LEU A 820 36.93 -72.18 2.43
N TRP A 821 37.91 -72.14 3.33
CA TRP A 821 38.75 -73.28 3.67
C TRP A 821 38.08 -74.13 4.74
N ILE A 822 37.79 -75.39 4.39
CA ILE A 822 37.18 -76.35 5.29
C ILE A 822 38.25 -77.33 5.79
N PHE A 823 38.32 -77.47 7.11
CA PHE A 823 39.32 -78.27 7.82
C PHE A 823 38.71 -79.57 8.36
N ASP A 824 38.25 -80.42 7.43
CA ASP A 824 37.86 -81.80 7.72
C ASP A 824 39.11 -82.73 7.70
N SER A 825 38.91 -84.04 7.52
CA SER A 825 40.02 -85.02 7.36
C SER A 825 41.03 -84.69 6.24
N LYS A 826 40.69 -83.81 5.29
CA LYS A 826 41.57 -83.17 4.30
C LYS A 826 41.14 -81.72 4.06
N GLN A 827 42.11 -80.83 3.82
CA GLN A 827 41.86 -79.42 3.50
C GLN A 827 41.28 -79.27 2.09
N LYS A 828 40.13 -78.59 1.97
CA LYS A 828 39.46 -78.28 0.69
C LYS A 828 38.95 -76.84 0.68
N ILE A 829 38.87 -76.23 -0.50
CA ILE A 829 38.23 -74.94 -0.71
C ILE A 829 36.84 -75.21 -1.27
N GLU A 830 35.82 -74.61 -0.67
CA GLU A 830 34.44 -74.64 -1.15
C GLU A 830 33.87 -73.22 -1.22
N GLU A 831 33.07 -72.94 -2.25
CA GLU A 831 32.47 -71.62 -2.45
C GLU A 831 31.06 -71.53 -1.86
N TYR A 832 30.81 -70.45 -1.13
CA TYR A 832 29.55 -70.14 -0.46
C TYR A 832 29.08 -68.74 -0.81
N ASN A 833 27.78 -68.47 -0.62
CA ASN A 833 27.26 -67.09 -0.64
C ASN A 833 27.43 -66.46 0.75
N LEU A 834 27.17 -65.15 0.87
CA LEU A 834 27.36 -64.42 2.13
C LEU A 834 26.49 -64.96 3.27
N LEU A 835 25.23 -65.31 2.99
CA LEU A 835 24.29 -65.78 4.02
C LEU A 835 24.70 -67.13 4.59
N ASP A 836 25.07 -68.06 3.71
CA ASP A 836 25.61 -69.38 4.08
C ASP A 836 26.95 -69.23 4.81
N THR A 837 27.79 -68.29 4.37
CA THR A 837 29.08 -67.99 5.01
C THR A 837 28.87 -67.52 6.45
N VAL A 838 28.03 -66.52 6.67
CA VAL A 838 27.69 -66.01 8.01
C VAL A 838 27.10 -67.13 8.88
N GLN A 839 26.22 -67.97 8.33
CA GLN A 839 25.66 -69.13 9.04
C GLN A 839 26.73 -70.13 9.47
N LEU A 840 27.72 -70.40 8.61
CA LEU A 840 28.85 -71.27 8.94
C LEU A 840 29.72 -70.66 10.05
N PHE A 841 30.02 -69.36 10.00
CA PHE A 841 30.72 -68.66 11.08
C PHE A 841 29.98 -68.78 12.42
N ILE A 842 28.66 -68.55 12.42
CA ILE A 842 27.80 -68.70 13.62
C ILE A 842 27.88 -70.13 14.17
N ASN A 843 27.74 -71.14 13.30
CA ASN A 843 27.78 -72.55 13.70
C ASN A 843 29.13 -72.93 14.33
N HIS A 844 30.25 -72.53 13.73
CA HIS A 844 31.59 -72.79 14.27
C HIS A 844 31.84 -72.01 15.57
N CYS A 845 31.33 -70.78 15.73
CA CYS A 845 31.43 -70.03 16.99
C CYS A 845 30.65 -70.72 18.12
N ASN A 846 29.43 -71.20 17.83
CA ASN A 846 28.64 -71.96 18.80
C ASN A 846 29.36 -73.25 19.24
N ASN A 847 30.08 -73.92 18.34
CA ASN A 847 30.90 -75.08 18.69
C ASN A 847 32.05 -74.71 19.64
N VAL A 848 32.74 -73.58 19.40
CA VAL A 848 33.79 -73.07 20.30
C VAL A 848 33.21 -72.67 21.66
N LEU A 849 32.07 -71.97 21.70
CA LEU A 849 31.36 -71.61 22.94
C LEU A 849 30.99 -72.86 23.76
N ASN A 850 30.41 -73.87 23.11
CA ASN A 850 30.06 -75.15 23.75
C ASN A 850 31.30 -75.88 24.26
N ALA A 851 32.40 -75.85 23.51
CA ALA A 851 33.65 -76.48 23.91
C ALA A 851 34.35 -75.73 25.05
N ALA A 852 34.25 -74.41 25.13
CA ALA A 852 34.74 -73.62 26.26
C ALA A 852 33.99 -73.96 27.55
N ALA A 853 32.67 -74.24 27.47
CA ALA A 853 31.86 -74.68 28.60
C ALA A 853 32.12 -76.14 29.03
N THR A 854 32.40 -77.04 28.08
CA THR A 854 32.49 -78.50 28.31
C THR A 854 33.91 -79.07 28.27
N LYS A 855 34.93 -78.25 27.96
CA LYS A 855 36.32 -78.65 27.65
C LYS A 855 36.42 -79.68 26.50
N GLY A 856 35.55 -79.55 25.50
CA GLY A 856 35.55 -80.40 24.30
C GLY A 856 36.69 -80.09 23.31
N GLN A 857 36.80 -80.87 22.22
CA GLN A 857 37.72 -80.57 21.11
C GLN A 857 37.09 -79.51 20.18
N TYR A 858 37.77 -78.38 19.98
CA TYR A 858 37.31 -77.27 19.12
C TYR A 858 38.36 -76.80 18.09
N ARG A 859 39.39 -77.63 17.88
CA ARG A 859 40.60 -77.28 17.11
C ARG A 859 40.29 -77.01 15.63
N SER A 860 39.40 -77.78 15.02
CA SER A 860 38.95 -77.59 13.64
C SER A 860 38.16 -76.30 13.47
N ASP A 861 37.25 -76.01 14.41
CA ASP A 861 36.43 -74.80 14.40
C ASP A 861 37.27 -73.53 14.61
N LEU A 862 38.23 -73.56 15.54
CA LEU A 862 39.19 -72.48 15.75
C LEU A 862 39.97 -72.14 14.47
N LEU A 863 40.50 -73.17 13.79
CA LEU A 863 41.30 -72.99 12.58
C LEU A 863 40.44 -72.49 11.40
N PHE A 864 39.20 -72.98 11.29
CA PHE A 864 38.22 -72.48 10.33
C PHE A 864 37.97 -70.99 10.54
N LEU A 865 37.65 -70.59 11.77
CA LEU A 865 37.30 -69.22 12.12
C LEU A 865 38.48 -68.29 11.83
N ILE A 866 39.68 -68.58 12.35
CA ILE A 866 40.85 -67.70 12.15
C ILE A 866 41.23 -67.58 10.67
N THR A 867 41.29 -68.70 9.95
CA THR A 867 41.78 -68.70 8.55
C THR A 867 40.82 -67.97 7.62
N ASN A 868 39.52 -68.20 7.76
CA ASN A 868 38.52 -67.59 6.89
C ASN A 868 38.19 -66.15 7.31
N SER A 869 38.16 -65.84 8.61
CA SER A 869 37.87 -64.50 9.13
C SER A 869 38.94 -63.45 8.79
N LEU A 870 40.19 -63.87 8.62
CA LEU A 870 41.30 -62.95 8.31
C LEU A 870 41.76 -63.02 6.86
N GLY A 871 41.46 -64.14 6.18
CA GLY A 871 41.82 -64.41 4.79
C GLY A 871 40.63 -64.30 3.85
N SER A 872 40.30 -65.39 3.15
CA SER A 872 39.47 -65.35 1.95
C SER A 872 38.05 -64.79 2.13
N ALA A 873 37.39 -65.03 3.27
CA ALA A 873 36.05 -64.48 3.48
C ALA A 873 36.10 -62.97 3.70
N TYR A 874 37.05 -62.50 4.51
CA TYR A 874 37.26 -61.06 4.72
C TYR A 874 37.64 -60.34 3.43
N ASP A 875 38.58 -60.89 2.67
CA ASP A 875 39.09 -60.27 1.45
C ASP A 875 37.96 -60.09 0.43
N GLU A 876 37.11 -61.11 0.24
CA GLU A 876 36.00 -61.07 -0.71
C GLU A 876 34.87 -60.12 -0.25
N ILE A 877 34.56 -60.10 1.06
CA ILE A 877 33.58 -59.17 1.62
C ILE A 877 34.07 -57.73 1.52
N ASN A 878 35.35 -57.47 1.82
CA ASN A 878 35.95 -56.15 1.73
C ASN A 878 36.08 -55.67 0.28
N LEU A 879 36.40 -56.57 -0.65
CA LEU A 879 36.36 -56.27 -2.08
C LEU A 879 34.95 -55.87 -2.51
N SER A 880 33.93 -56.63 -2.09
CA SER A 880 32.52 -56.31 -2.37
C SER A 880 32.08 -54.97 -1.77
N LEU A 881 32.54 -54.63 -0.56
CA LEU A 881 32.32 -53.32 0.08
C LEU A 881 32.95 -52.18 -0.72
N LYS A 882 34.18 -52.35 -1.17
CA LYS A 882 34.87 -51.36 -1.99
C LYS A 882 34.16 -51.16 -3.33
N ASP A 883 33.78 -52.25 -4.00
CA ASP A 883 33.02 -52.22 -5.24
C ASP A 883 31.64 -51.56 -5.04
N LEU A 884 31.02 -51.72 -3.87
CA LEU A 884 29.78 -51.04 -3.51
C LEU A 884 29.97 -49.52 -3.36
N VAL A 885 31.06 -49.06 -2.73
CA VAL A 885 31.42 -47.63 -2.67
C VAL A 885 31.60 -47.06 -4.07
N ASP A 886 32.36 -47.75 -4.92
CA ASP A 886 32.63 -47.29 -6.28
C ASP A 886 31.34 -47.28 -7.13
N CYS A 887 30.47 -48.29 -6.98
CA CYS A 887 29.14 -48.33 -7.59
C CYS A 887 28.28 -47.13 -7.19
N GLU A 888 28.21 -46.80 -5.89
CA GLU A 888 27.43 -45.68 -5.39
C GLU A 888 27.96 -44.34 -5.89
N VAL A 889 29.28 -44.12 -5.83
CA VAL A 889 29.92 -42.91 -6.32
C VAL A 889 29.67 -42.72 -7.83
N ASN A 890 29.78 -43.80 -8.62
CA ASN A 890 29.51 -43.76 -10.05
C ASN A 890 28.03 -43.47 -10.34
N ARG A 891 27.11 -44.08 -9.60
CA ARG A 891 25.67 -43.82 -9.72
C ARG A 891 25.31 -42.37 -9.39
N ILE A 892 25.89 -41.82 -8.32
CA ILE A 892 25.71 -40.41 -7.95
C ILE A 892 26.26 -39.51 -9.07
N GLN A 893 27.40 -39.86 -9.66
CA GLN A 893 27.98 -39.11 -10.78
C GLN A 893 27.13 -39.18 -12.06
N ASP A 894 26.57 -40.35 -12.39
CA ASP A 894 25.66 -40.52 -13.52
C ASP A 894 24.36 -39.76 -13.31
N SER A 895 23.84 -39.76 -12.09
CA SER A 895 22.67 -38.97 -11.70
C SER A 895 22.99 -37.47 -11.73
N GLY A 896 24.22 -37.09 -11.34
CA GLY A 896 24.88 -35.81 -11.58
C GLY A 896 24.78 -35.34 -13.02
N ASN A 897 25.23 -36.19 -13.94
CA ASN A 897 25.18 -35.90 -15.36
C ASN A 897 23.73 -35.71 -15.85
N LYS A 898 22.77 -36.50 -15.38
CA LYS A 898 21.34 -36.30 -15.70
C LYS A 898 20.83 -34.93 -15.24
N VAL A 899 21.13 -34.52 -14.01
CA VAL A 899 20.71 -33.21 -13.48
C VAL A 899 21.37 -32.06 -14.27
N ARG A 900 22.67 -32.17 -14.58
CA ARG A 900 23.38 -31.17 -15.41
C ARG A 900 22.78 -31.06 -16.82
N VAL A 901 22.47 -32.20 -17.46
CA VAL A 901 21.80 -32.23 -18.77
C VAL A 901 20.41 -31.59 -18.69
N LEU A 902 19.62 -31.87 -17.65
CA LEU A 902 18.32 -31.22 -17.43
C LEU A 902 18.47 -29.69 -17.31
N ILE A 903 19.45 -29.20 -16.54
CA ILE A 903 19.71 -27.76 -16.41
C ILE A 903 20.10 -27.15 -17.76
N ILE A 904 20.96 -27.80 -18.55
CA ILE A 904 21.34 -27.35 -19.90
C ILE A 904 20.11 -27.30 -20.82
N CYS A 905 19.26 -28.34 -20.81
CA CYS A 905 18.02 -28.37 -21.57
C CYS A 905 17.09 -27.20 -21.19
N VAL A 906 17.03 -26.85 -19.91
CA VAL A 906 16.24 -25.70 -19.44
C VAL A 906 16.83 -24.37 -19.90
N ILE A 907 18.15 -24.21 -19.92
CA ILE A 907 18.80 -23.01 -20.47
C ILE A 907 18.49 -22.87 -21.97
N VAL A 908 18.54 -23.97 -22.73
CA VAL A 908 18.16 -23.98 -24.16
C VAL A 908 16.68 -23.63 -24.33
N LEU A 909 15.79 -24.21 -23.53
CA LEU A 909 14.36 -23.88 -23.52
C LEU A 909 14.13 -22.39 -23.25
N LEU A 910 14.87 -21.81 -22.30
CA LEU A 910 14.80 -20.38 -21.97
C LEU A 910 15.23 -19.50 -23.15
N GLY A 911 16.23 -19.93 -23.91
CA GLY A 911 16.62 -19.32 -25.19
C GLY A 911 15.49 -19.36 -26.23
N VAL A 912 14.87 -20.52 -26.44
CA VAL A 912 13.73 -20.68 -27.36
C VAL A 912 12.55 -19.78 -26.95
N VAL A 913 12.22 -19.76 -25.66
CA VAL A 913 11.18 -18.87 -25.10
C VAL A 913 11.53 -17.40 -25.33
N GLY A 914 12.80 -17.01 -25.16
CA GLY A 914 13.29 -15.67 -25.47
C GLY A 914 13.10 -15.27 -26.94
N ILE A 915 13.28 -16.22 -27.88
CA ILE A 915 13.03 -16.00 -29.31
C ILE A 915 11.53 -15.78 -29.55
N PHE A 916 10.64 -16.62 -29.01
CA PHE A 916 9.19 -16.47 -29.15
C PHE A 916 8.68 -15.14 -28.60
N LEU A 917 9.20 -14.73 -27.44
CA LEU A 917 8.91 -13.43 -26.84
C LEU A 917 9.39 -12.27 -27.73
N SER A 918 10.57 -12.41 -28.34
CA SER A 918 11.11 -11.40 -29.27
C SER A 918 10.26 -11.27 -30.54
N ILE A 919 9.82 -12.40 -31.12
CA ILE A 919 8.88 -12.42 -32.26
C ILE A 919 7.57 -11.72 -31.90
N SER A 920 7.06 -11.97 -30.69
CA SER A 920 5.83 -11.34 -30.19
C SER A 920 5.99 -9.81 -30.03
N ILE A 921 7.16 -9.33 -29.60
CA ILE A 921 7.47 -7.88 -29.56
C ILE A 921 7.46 -7.29 -30.97
N ILE A 922 8.13 -7.93 -31.93
CA ILE A 922 8.19 -7.46 -33.32
C ILE A 922 6.77 -7.38 -33.91
N PHE A 923 5.91 -8.34 -33.58
CA PHE A 923 4.52 -8.33 -33.99
C PHE A 923 3.74 -7.14 -33.40
N VAL A 924 3.90 -6.86 -32.10
CA VAL A 924 3.32 -5.68 -31.44
C VAL A 924 3.82 -4.38 -32.07
N GLU A 925 5.13 -4.26 -32.31
CA GLU A 925 5.76 -3.07 -32.90
C GLU A 925 5.21 -2.79 -34.30
N ARG A 926 5.16 -3.79 -35.19
CA ARG A 926 4.59 -3.62 -36.55
C ARG A 926 3.13 -3.15 -36.52
N LYS A 927 2.32 -3.66 -35.59
CA LYS A 927 0.91 -3.24 -35.45
C LYS A 927 0.81 -1.82 -34.90
N TYR A 928 1.71 -1.45 -34.00
CA TYR A 928 1.78 -0.11 -33.42
C TYR A 928 2.23 0.93 -34.45
N GLU A 929 3.24 0.63 -35.26
CA GLU A 929 3.70 1.49 -36.37
C GLU A 929 2.58 1.78 -37.35
N LYS A 930 1.85 0.75 -37.82
CA LYS A 930 0.68 0.93 -38.68
C LYS A 930 -0.39 1.84 -38.08
N PHE A 931 -0.62 1.74 -36.76
CA PHE A 931 -1.59 2.59 -36.08
C PHE A 931 -1.14 4.05 -36.00
N TRP A 932 0.15 4.32 -35.81
CA TRP A 932 0.71 5.67 -35.85
C TRP A 932 0.75 6.28 -37.25
N GLU A 933 1.04 5.48 -38.27
CA GLU A 933 0.95 5.91 -39.66
C GLU A 933 -0.48 6.35 -40.01
N TYR A 934 -1.47 5.54 -39.62
CA TYR A 934 -2.88 5.88 -39.79
C TYR A 934 -3.30 7.14 -39.01
N ALA A 935 -2.83 7.29 -37.76
CA ALA A 935 -3.08 8.49 -36.95
C ALA A 935 -2.47 9.75 -37.60
N ARG A 936 -1.25 9.64 -38.16
CA ARG A 936 -0.56 10.75 -38.82
C ARG A 936 -1.23 11.16 -40.13
N GLU A 937 -1.69 10.20 -40.93
CA GLU A 937 -2.42 10.47 -42.18
C GLU A 937 -3.70 11.27 -41.90
N ASN A 938 -4.49 10.85 -40.92
CA ASN A 938 -5.69 11.58 -40.52
C ASN A 938 -5.38 12.94 -39.89
N ALA A 939 -4.32 13.05 -39.07
CA ALA A 939 -3.88 14.33 -38.52
C ALA A 939 -3.49 15.33 -39.62
N TYR A 940 -2.82 14.86 -40.67
CA TYR A 940 -2.43 15.67 -41.82
C TYR A 940 -3.65 16.17 -42.59
N ASN A 941 -4.62 15.29 -42.86
CA ASN A 941 -5.85 15.64 -43.58
C ASN A 941 -6.70 16.66 -42.80
N SER A 942 -6.78 16.53 -41.46
CA SER A 942 -7.56 17.43 -40.60
C SER A 942 -6.81 18.69 -40.13
N TYR A 943 -5.53 18.86 -40.50
CA TYR A 943 -4.63 19.87 -39.92
C TYR A 943 -5.18 21.30 -40.01
N PHE A 944 -5.47 21.79 -41.22
CA PHE A 944 -5.87 23.19 -41.43
C PHE A 944 -7.17 23.54 -40.71
N ARG A 945 -8.16 22.64 -40.73
CA ARG A 945 -9.47 22.87 -40.11
C ARG A 945 -9.44 22.81 -38.59
N LEU A 946 -8.72 21.86 -38.00
CA LEU A 946 -8.59 21.80 -36.53
C LEU A 946 -7.71 22.94 -36.01
N LYS A 947 -6.68 23.37 -36.76
CA LYS A 947 -5.89 24.56 -36.45
C LYS A 947 -6.79 25.80 -36.44
N SER A 948 -7.58 26.02 -37.49
CA SER A 948 -8.47 27.20 -37.57
C SER A 948 -9.51 27.20 -36.46
N ALA A 949 -10.16 26.07 -36.17
CA ALA A 949 -11.14 25.95 -35.11
C ALA A 949 -10.55 26.21 -33.70
N ALA A 950 -9.33 25.73 -33.43
CA ALA A 950 -8.65 25.98 -32.17
C ALA A 950 -8.25 27.45 -32.01
N ILE A 951 -7.77 28.10 -33.07
CA ILE A 951 -7.41 29.54 -33.06
C ILE A 951 -8.66 30.41 -32.90
N GLU A 952 -9.73 30.11 -33.64
CA GLU A 952 -11.00 30.83 -33.55
C GLU A 952 -11.60 30.72 -32.13
N ARG A 953 -11.53 29.54 -31.51
CA ARG A 953 -11.96 29.35 -30.11
C ARG A 953 -11.10 30.12 -29.11
N LEU A 954 -9.78 30.15 -29.30
CA LEU A 954 -8.87 30.97 -28.48
C LEU A 954 -9.18 32.48 -28.59
N SER A 955 -9.58 32.94 -29.76
CA SER A 955 -10.01 34.32 -29.99
C SER A 955 -11.38 34.60 -29.37
N ASN A 956 -12.41 33.82 -29.72
CA ASN A 956 -13.81 34.12 -29.40
C ASN A 956 -14.19 33.81 -27.94
N VAL A 957 -13.58 32.79 -27.32
CA VAL A 957 -13.93 32.37 -25.94
C VAL A 957 -12.93 32.90 -24.91
N HIS A 958 -11.66 33.05 -25.28
CA HIS A 958 -10.59 33.44 -24.35
C HIS A 958 -10.02 34.85 -24.60
N GLY A 959 -10.43 35.55 -25.66
CA GLY A 959 -9.98 36.92 -25.95
C GLY A 959 -8.49 37.04 -26.29
N LEU A 960 -7.83 35.94 -26.67
CA LEU A 960 -6.42 35.94 -27.05
C LEU A 960 -6.31 36.22 -28.55
N GLY A 961 -5.64 37.31 -28.91
CA GLY A 961 -5.34 37.64 -30.31
C GLY A 961 -4.64 36.49 -31.04
N SER A 962 -4.83 36.40 -32.36
CA SER A 962 -4.26 35.32 -33.17
C SER A 962 -2.73 35.24 -32.97
N PRO A 963 -2.17 34.11 -32.53
CA PRO A 963 -0.72 33.97 -32.43
C PRO A 963 -0.08 34.11 -33.82
N ASP A 964 0.95 34.96 -33.92
CA ASP A 964 1.61 35.36 -35.17
C ASP A 964 1.94 34.17 -36.09
N ASP A 965 1.46 34.26 -37.32
CA ASP A 965 1.52 33.22 -38.38
C ASP A 965 2.92 33.09 -39.05
N GLU A 966 3.93 33.85 -38.61
CA GLU A 966 5.23 33.94 -39.31
C GLU A 966 6.06 32.64 -39.27
N ASN A 967 5.93 31.82 -38.23
CA ASN A 967 6.68 30.56 -38.12
C ASN A 967 6.11 29.42 -39.00
N LEU A 968 4.95 29.62 -39.63
CA LEU A 968 4.19 28.55 -40.31
C LEU A 968 4.41 28.45 -41.83
N LYS A 969 4.91 29.49 -42.50
CA LYS A 969 5.14 29.48 -43.97
C LYS A 969 6.33 28.60 -44.42
N LYS A 970 7.10 28.02 -43.50
CA LYS A 970 8.27 27.17 -43.81
C LYS A 970 8.00 25.67 -43.94
N LEU A 971 6.77 25.19 -43.74
CA LEU A 971 6.42 23.77 -43.88
C LEU A 971 6.07 23.41 -45.34
N LYS A 972 7.07 23.41 -46.24
CA LYS A 972 6.93 22.83 -47.59
C LYS A 972 7.06 21.31 -47.55
N LYS A 973 6.13 20.62 -48.26
CA LYS A 973 6.07 19.20 -48.65
C LYS A 973 7.23 18.33 -48.16
N SER A 974 7.00 17.53 -47.11
CA SER A 974 7.94 16.51 -46.65
C SER A 974 7.57 15.13 -47.21
N GLU A 975 8.55 14.43 -47.79
CA GLU A 975 8.46 13.01 -48.15
C GLU A 975 8.16 12.11 -46.94
N ARG A 976 7.46 11.00 -47.23
CA ARG A 976 7.08 9.96 -46.27
C ARG A 976 8.33 9.27 -45.71
N LEU A 977 8.77 9.66 -44.52
CA LEU A 977 9.71 8.88 -43.72
C LEU A 977 8.98 8.15 -42.58
N ASN A 978 9.31 6.85 -42.45
CA ASN A 978 8.73 5.90 -41.50
C ASN A 978 8.93 6.35 -40.04
N ILE A 979 7.88 6.17 -39.23
CA ILE A 979 7.91 6.56 -37.82
C ILE A 979 8.49 5.39 -37.00
N LYS A 980 9.73 5.49 -36.51
CA LYS A 980 10.30 4.48 -35.62
C LYS A 980 9.79 4.66 -34.18
N SER A 981 9.15 3.63 -33.64
CA SER A 981 8.42 3.70 -32.35
C SER A 981 9.28 3.58 -31.09
N GLY A 982 10.48 2.99 -31.21
CA GLY A 982 11.36 2.74 -30.06
C GLY A 982 10.71 1.84 -28.99
N ILE A 983 9.66 1.10 -29.35
CA ILE A 983 8.91 0.21 -28.46
C ILE A 983 9.69 -1.08 -28.25
N PHE A 984 10.35 -1.57 -29.30
CA PHE A 984 11.24 -2.72 -29.22
C PHE A 984 12.23 -2.61 -28.06
N ARG A 985 12.92 -1.47 -27.93
CA ARG A 985 13.89 -1.24 -26.86
C ARG A 985 13.26 -1.30 -25.46
N ARG A 986 12.04 -0.78 -25.29
CA ARG A 986 11.33 -0.76 -24.00
C ARG A 986 10.84 -2.14 -23.57
N TYR A 987 10.37 -2.96 -24.51
CA TYR A 987 9.95 -4.33 -24.22
C TYR A 987 11.16 -5.27 -24.10
N SER A 988 12.13 -5.17 -25.00
CA SER A 988 13.34 -6.01 -25.03
C SER A 988 14.18 -5.85 -23.76
N SER A 989 14.41 -4.62 -23.28
CA SER A 989 15.13 -4.40 -22.01
C SER A 989 14.48 -5.09 -20.80
N ARG A 990 13.15 -5.18 -20.77
CA ARG A 990 12.42 -5.85 -19.69
C ARG A 990 12.48 -7.36 -19.81
N ILE A 991 12.44 -7.92 -21.02
CA ILE A 991 12.60 -9.37 -21.23
C ILE A 991 14.04 -9.79 -20.92
N LEU A 992 15.01 -8.95 -21.25
CA LEU A 992 16.41 -9.16 -20.89
C LEU A 992 16.57 -9.31 -19.37
N ILE A 993 15.89 -8.47 -18.56
CA ILE A 993 15.91 -8.59 -17.09
C ILE A 993 15.39 -9.96 -16.64
N PHE A 994 14.28 -10.44 -17.20
CA PHE A 994 13.75 -11.77 -16.87
C PHE A 994 14.74 -12.89 -17.24
N ILE A 995 15.32 -12.83 -18.43
CA ILE A 995 16.30 -13.82 -18.90
C ILE A 995 17.55 -13.83 -18.01
N VAL A 996 18.08 -12.65 -17.66
CA VAL A 996 19.27 -12.53 -16.80
C VAL A 996 19.01 -13.06 -15.41
N ILE A 997 17.86 -12.73 -14.80
CA ILE A 997 17.47 -13.24 -13.49
C ILE A 997 17.35 -14.77 -13.52
N ALA A 998 16.69 -15.31 -14.54
CA ALA A 998 16.51 -16.75 -14.65
C ALA A 998 17.80 -17.50 -14.92
N LEU A 999 18.65 -16.99 -15.80
CA LEU A 999 19.97 -17.56 -16.07
C LEU A 999 20.85 -17.53 -14.80
N SER A 1000 20.84 -16.43 -14.05
CA SER A 1000 21.60 -16.30 -12.81
C SER A 1000 21.16 -17.33 -11.77
N PHE A 1001 19.85 -17.58 -11.67
CA PHE A 1001 19.32 -18.62 -10.79
C PHE A 1001 19.78 -20.03 -11.21
N TYR A 1002 19.68 -20.38 -12.49
CA TYR A 1002 20.13 -21.70 -12.95
C TYR A 1002 21.64 -21.92 -12.78
N LEU A 1003 22.45 -20.86 -12.94
CA LEU A 1003 23.88 -20.91 -12.65
C LEU A 1003 24.14 -21.12 -11.16
N LEU A 1004 23.43 -20.40 -10.27
CA LEU A 1004 23.51 -20.60 -8.83
C LEU A 1004 23.10 -22.03 -8.42
N THR A 1005 22.03 -22.54 -9.01
CA THR A 1005 21.56 -23.90 -8.76
C THR A 1005 22.60 -24.94 -9.18
N LEU A 1006 23.24 -24.75 -10.33
CA LEU A 1006 24.25 -25.68 -10.85
C LEU A 1006 25.56 -25.65 -10.05
N PHE A 1007 26.16 -24.46 -9.91
CA PHE A 1007 27.53 -24.29 -9.40
C PHE A 1007 27.62 -24.18 -7.88
N TYR A 1008 26.49 -24.03 -7.19
CA TYR A 1008 26.52 -23.87 -5.73
C TYR A 1008 25.60 -24.88 -5.04
N LEU A 1009 24.30 -24.87 -5.33
CA LEU A 1009 23.36 -25.72 -4.60
C LEU A 1009 23.57 -27.20 -4.94
N TYR A 1010 23.57 -27.55 -6.22
CA TYR A 1010 23.70 -28.94 -6.64
C TYR A 1010 25.10 -29.49 -6.41
N GLU A 1011 26.14 -28.71 -6.69
CA GLU A 1011 27.53 -29.13 -6.51
C GLU A 1011 27.85 -29.48 -5.04
N ASN A 1012 27.33 -28.70 -4.08
CA ASN A 1012 27.48 -29.02 -2.65
C ASN A 1012 26.79 -30.35 -2.31
N CYS A 1013 25.53 -30.54 -2.71
CA CYS A 1013 24.84 -31.82 -2.48
C CYS A 1013 25.57 -33.00 -3.14
N GLU A 1014 26.03 -32.85 -4.39
CA GLU A 1014 26.73 -33.90 -5.13
C GLU A 1014 28.03 -34.31 -4.43
N ASN A 1015 28.82 -33.35 -3.96
CA ASN A 1015 30.06 -33.61 -3.24
C ASN A 1015 29.79 -34.31 -1.90
N SER A 1016 28.86 -33.78 -1.10
CA SER A 1016 28.47 -34.38 0.19
C SER A 1016 27.98 -35.83 0.04
N MET A 1017 27.21 -36.12 -1.02
CA MET A 1017 26.73 -37.48 -1.31
C MET A 1017 27.86 -38.43 -1.75
N LYS A 1018 28.85 -37.97 -2.53
CA LYS A 1018 29.99 -38.79 -2.98
C LYS A 1018 30.96 -39.13 -1.85
N ASP A 1019 31.15 -38.20 -0.91
CA ASP A 1019 32.14 -38.37 0.15
C ASP A 1019 31.62 -39.24 1.30
N ARG A 1020 30.30 -39.26 1.55
CA ARG A 1020 29.67 -40.11 2.57
C ARG A 1020 30.10 -41.58 2.52
N PRO A 1021 29.91 -42.34 1.41
CA PRO A 1021 30.27 -43.76 1.38
C PRO A 1021 31.78 -44.00 1.59
N ARG A 1022 32.64 -43.05 1.19
CA ARG A 1022 34.10 -43.14 1.36
C ARG A 1022 34.53 -42.97 2.82
N VAL A 1023 33.92 -42.00 3.52
CA VAL A 1023 34.17 -41.78 4.95
C VAL A 1023 33.75 -43.00 5.76
N LEU A 1024 32.54 -43.49 5.50
CA LEU A 1024 31.98 -44.64 6.22
C LEU A 1024 32.84 -45.89 5.99
N TYR A 1025 33.30 -46.13 4.76
CA TYR A 1025 34.25 -47.21 4.45
C TYR A 1025 35.56 -47.08 5.21
N SER A 1026 36.16 -45.89 5.25
CA SER A 1026 37.43 -45.67 5.95
C SER A 1026 37.32 -45.97 7.44
N LEU A 1027 36.22 -45.58 8.10
CA LEU A 1027 35.99 -45.84 9.52
C LEU A 1027 35.75 -47.33 9.83
N ILE A 1028 34.90 -48.01 9.05
CA ILE A 1028 34.65 -49.46 9.21
C ILE A 1028 35.94 -50.25 8.99
N PHE A 1029 36.67 -49.93 7.93
CA PHE A 1029 37.89 -50.64 7.59
C PHE A 1029 39.01 -50.37 8.62
N THR A 1030 39.10 -49.15 9.16
CA THR A 1030 39.98 -48.83 10.31
C THR A 1030 39.63 -49.69 11.53
N ARG A 1031 38.33 -49.84 11.84
CA ARG A 1031 37.85 -50.67 12.94
C ARG A 1031 38.21 -52.15 12.76
N ALA A 1032 38.04 -52.69 11.55
CA ALA A 1032 38.42 -54.07 11.24
C ALA A 1032 39.94 -54.29 11.29
N LEU A 1033 40.74 -53.34 10.79
CA LEU A 1033 42.20 -53.42 10.87
C LEU A 1033 42.69 -53.38 12.31
N LEU A 1034 42.05 -52.60 13.19
CA LEU A 1034 42.32 -52.67 14.63
C LEU A 1034 42.09 -54.10 15.15
N SER A 1035 41.00 -54.79 14.80
CA SER A 1035 40.79 -56.22 15.12
C SER A 1035 41.93 -57.13 14.65
N LYS A 1036 42.46 -56.91 13.44
CA LYS A 1036 43.64 -57.64 12.94
C LYS A 1036 44.91 -57.34 13.74
N VAL A 1037 45.15 -56.08 14.11
CA VAL A 1037 46.32 -55.68 14.94
C VAL A 1037 46.27 -56.40 16.29
N GLY A 1038 45.10 -56.45 16.93
CA GLY A 1038 44.90 -57.14 18.20
C GLY A 1038 45.33 -58.62 18.15
N LEU A 1039 44.91 -59.33 17.10
CA LEU A 1039 45.27 -60.73 16.91
C LEU A 1039 46.76 -60.92 16.59
N TRP A 1040 47.31 -60.16 15.64
CA TRP A 1040 48.69 -60.36 15.20
C TRP A 1040 49.71 -59.98 16.28
N VAL A 1041 49.44 -58.97 17.10
CA VAL A 1041 50.29 -58.66 18.27
C VAL A 1041 50.34 -59.84 19.24
N ARG A 1042 49.21 -60.50 19.53
CA ARG A 1042 49.20 -61.71 20.39
C ARG A 1042 49.99 -62.87 19.75
N GLU A 1043 49.93 -63.02 18.44
CA GLU A 1043 50.68 -64.05 17.72
C GLU A 1043 52.19 -63.79 17.67
N VAL A 1044 52.61 -62.53 17.56
CA VAL A 1044 54.04 -62.18 17.65
C VAL A 1044 54.58 -62.44 19.06
N ILE A 1045 53.80 -62.14 20.10
CA ILE A 1045 54.24 -62.33 21.50
C ILE A 1045 54.32 -63.81 21.89
N HIS A 1046 53.33 -64.62 21.48
CA HIS A 1046 53.24 -66.02 21.91
C HIS A 1046 53.75 -67.03 20.89
N HIS A 1047 53.86 -66.68 19.59
CA HIS A 1047 54.23 -67.56 18.47
C HIS A 1047 53.51 -68.91 18.45
N THR A 1048 52.30 -68.99 19.01
CA THR A 1048 51.66 -70.28 19.32
C THR A 1048 50.84 -70.83 18.15
N LEU A 1049 50.22 -70.01 17.30
CA LEU A 1049 49.40 -70.51 16.20
C LEU A 1049 50.26 -71.10 15.08
N PHE A 1050 51.29 -70.38 14.63
CA PHE A 1050 52.23 -70.84 13.60
C PHE A 1050 52.97 -72.12 14.02
N ALA A 1051 53.47 -72.17 15.26
CA ALA A 1051 54.22 -73.32 15.77
C ALA A 1051 53.37 -74.58 15.92
N GLN A 1052 52.06 -74.44 16.17
CA GLN A 1052 51.16 -75.57 16.42
C GLN A 1052 50.48 -76.12 15.15
N TYR A 1053 50.43 -75.33 14.07
CA TYR A 1053 49.72 -75.67 12.83
C TYR A 1053 50.49 -75.34 11.54
N PRO A 1054 51.80 -75.63 11.43
CA PRO A 1054 52.61 -75.18 10.29
C PRO A 1054 52.12 -75.72 8.94
N ALA A 1055 51.47 -76.89 8.92
CA ALA A 1055 50.94 -77.51 7.70
C ALA A 1055 49.57 -76.96 7.26
N ALA A 1056 48.86 -76.22 8.12
CA ALA A 1056 47.53 -75.69 7.84
C ALA A 1056 47.47 -74.14 7.88
N TYR A 1057 48.60 -73.51 8.20
CA TYR A 1057 48.75 -72.07 8.32
C TYR A 1057 48.94 -71.44 6.93
N GLN A 1058 47.99 -70.57 6.53
CA GLN A 1058 47.95 -69.97 5.19
C GLN A 1058 48.51 -68.56 5.13
N PHE A 1059 48.81 -67.98 6.29
CA PHE A 1059 49.35 -66.64 6.38
C PHE A 1059 50.89 -66.70 6.28
N PRO A 1060 51.54 -65.59 5.88
CA PRO A 1060 52.95 -65.35 6.16
C PRO A 1060 53.26 -65.36 7.66
N TYR A 1061 54.56 -65.34 7.99
CA TYR A 1061 55.01 -65.25 9.38
C TYR A 1061 54.31 -64.08 10.11
N PRO A 1062 53.88 -64.25 11.37
CA PRO A 1062 53.13 -63.24 12.12
C PRO A 1062 53.73 -61.82 12.08
N ASP A 1063 55.05 -61.70 12.10
CA ASP A 1063 55.76 -60.41 12.03
C ASP A 1063 55.51 -59.66 10.72
N LEU A 1064 55.46 -60.39 9.60
CA LEU A 1064 55.23 -59.81 8.27
C LEU A 1064 53.77 -59.40 8.11
N GLU A 1065 52.83 -60.23 8.58
CA GLU A 1065 51.41 -59.91 8.56
C GLU A 1065 51.09 -58.70 9.46
N PHE A 1066 51.72 -58.65 10.63
CA PHE A 1066 51.65 -57.48 11.51
C PHE A 1066 52.09 -56.20 10.79
N GLU A 1067 53.23 -56.24 10.08
CA GLU A 1067 53.74 -55.10 9.32
C GLU A 1067 52.78 -54.65 8.21
N ILE A 1068 52.19 -55.60 7.49
CA ILE A 1068 51.19 -55.33 6.44
C ILE A 1068 49.97 -54.62 7.04
N VAL A 1069 49.39 -55.18 8.10
CA VAL A 1069 48.18 -54.65 8.74
C VAL A 1069 48.42 -53.25 9.34
N ILE A 1070 49.57 -53.01 9.97
CA ILE A 1070 49.92 -51.70 10.52
C ILE A 1070 50.07 -50.66 9.41
N ASN A 1071 50.75 -51.01 8.30
CA ASN A 1071 50.91 -50.10 7.17
C ASN A 1071 49.55 -49.71 6.55
N ASP A 1072 48.62 -50.66 6.46
CA ASP A 1072 47.26 -50.39 6.00
C ASP A 1072 46.48 -49.52 7.00
N LEU A 1073 46.61 -49.78 8.30
CA LEU A 1073 45.97 -48.97 9.35
C LEU A 1073 46.46 -47.51 9.30
N VAL A 1074 47.78 -47.30 9.18
CA VAL A 1074 48.38 -45.96 9.05
C VAL A 1074 47.87 -45.24 7.79
N ARG A 1075 47.71 -45.96 6.67
CA ARG A 1075 47.16 -45.37 5.44
C ARG A 1075 45.73 -44.90 5.64
N GLN A 1076 44.90 -45.69 6.33
CA GLN A 1076 43.49 -45.38 6.54
C GLN A 1076 43.26 -44.23 7.52
N VAL A 1077 44.00 -44.20 8.63
CA VAL A 1077 43.93 -43.10 9.61
C VAL A 1077 44.32 -41.76 8.99
N LYS A 1078 45.25 -41.74 8.01
CA LYS A 1078 45.60 -40.52 7.26
C LYS A 1078 44.44 -39.98 6.42
N ASP A 1079 43.60 -40.86 5.88
CA ASP A 1079 42.46 -40.46 5.04
C ASP A 1079 41.37 -39.75 5.84
N LEU A 1080 41.23 -40.03 7.14
CA LEU A 1080 40.30 -39.32 8.05
C LEU A 1080 40.56 -37.81 8.15
N ARG A 1081 41.76 -37.33 7.79
CA ARG A 1081 42.13 -35.90 7.82
C ARG A 1081 41.76 -35.14 6.53
N ARG A 1082 41.23 -35.82 5.51
CA ARG A 1082 40.84 -35.15 4.26
C ARG A 1082 39.77 -34.09 4.54
N SER A 1083 39.94 -32.90 3.95
CA SER A 1083 39.03 -31.76 4.19
C SER A 1083 37.58 -32.07 3.86
N ASP A 1084 37.36 -32.95 2.89
CA ASP A 1084 36.02 -33.30 2.43
C ASP A 1084 35.30 -34.22 3.43
N PHE A 1085 36.07 -35.02 4.18
CA PHE A 1085 35.54 -35.86 5.25
C PHE A 1085 35.15 -35.02 6.46
N LEU A 1086 35.97 -34.02 6.80
CA LEU A 1086 35.69 -33.09 7.89
C LEU A 1086 34.42 -32.24 7.65
N LYS A 1087 34.06 -31.95 6.40
CA LYS A 1087 32.83 -31.20 6.08
C LYS A 1087 31.54 -31.96 6.40
N LEU A 1088 31.62 -33.29 6.46
CA LEU A 1088 30.50 -34.18 6.77
C LEU A 1088 30.33 -34.44 8.26
N MET A 1089 31.29 -34.03 9.09
CA MET A 1089 31.30 -34.24 10.54
C MET A 1089 30.80 -33.01 11.29
N SER A 1090 29.98 -33.21 12.33
CA SER A 1090 29.67 -32.16 13.29
C SER A 1090 30.92 -31.74 14.06
N ASP A 1091 30.91 -30.55 14.65
CA ASP A 1091 32.05 -30.08 15.45
C ASP A 1091 32.29 -31.00 16.66
N GLY A 1092 31.22 -31.51 17.31
CA GLY A 1092 31.35 -32.49 18.38
C GLY A 1092 32.01 -33.81 17.95
N LEU A 1093 31.76 -34.28 16.73
CA LEU A 1093 32.43 -35.48 16.20
C LEU A 1093 33.90 -35.21 15.86
N LYS A 1094 34.22 -34.03 15.32
CA LYS A 1094 35.63 -33.63 15.08
C LYS A 1094 36.41 -33.58 16.38
N ASP A 1095 35.82 -32.99 17.42
CA ASP A 1095 36.45 -32.89 18.73
C ASP A 1095 36.71 -34.30 19.31
N ARG A 1096 35.75 -35.22 19.16
CA ARG A 1096 35.88 -36.61 19.60
C ARG A 1096 36.98 -37.39 18.86
N ILE A 1097 37.16 -37.14 17.57
CA ILE A 1097 38.19 -37.81 16.76
C ILE A 1097 39.58 -37.20 16.99
N PHE A 1098 39.70 -35.87 17.10
CA PHE A 1098 40.97 -35.15 17.02
C PHE A 1098 41.42 -34.39 18.28
N GLU A 1099 40.51 -34.03 19.19
CA GLU A 1099 40.82 -33.14 20.33
C GLU A 1099 40.59 -33.78 21.69
N GLN A 1100 39.35 -34.11 22.08
CA GLN A 1100 39.02 -34.66 23.39
C GLN A 1100 37.74 -35.51 23.33
N SER A 1101 37.85 -36.82 23.61
CA SER A 1101 36.74 -37.78 23.49
C SER A 1101 36.13 -38.16 24.84
N ASP A 1102 36.96 -38.47 25.85
CA ASP A 1102 36.52 -38.87 27.18
C ASP A 1102 37.65 -38.67 28.22
N VAL A 1103 37.36 -37.97 29.32
CA VAL A 1103 38.34 -37.74 30.41
C VAL A 1103 38.46 -38.97 31.32
N GLU A 1104 37.42 -39.81 31.37
CA GLU A 1104 37.40 -41.01 32.23
C GLU A 1104 38.28 -42.14 31.66
N LYS A 1105 38.59 -42.10 30.35
CA LYS A 1105 39.43 -43.07 29.65
C LYS A 1105 40.73 -42.43 29.18
N PRO A 1106 41.86 -42.62 29.90
CA PRO A 1106 43.11 -41.90 29.64
C PRO A 1106 43.64 -42.00 28.20
N ILE A 1107 43.44 -43.15 27.54
CA ILE A 1107 43.90 -43.36 26.15
C ILE A 1107 43.14 -42.50 25.13
N LEU A 1108 41.92 -42.06 25.45
CA LEU A 1108 41.06 -41.23 24.59
C LEU A 1108 41.13 -39.73 24.90
N MET A 1109 41.98 -39.32 25.86
CA MET A 1109 42.08 -37.94 26.34
C MET A 1109 42.38 -36.94 25.20
N TYR A 1110 43.12 -37.37 24.18
CA TYR A 1110 43.49 -36.57 23.01
C TYR A 1110 42.76 -36.99 21.72
N GLY A 1111 41.57 -37.57 21.86
CA GLY A 1111 40.73 -38.04 20.75
C GLY A 1111 41.11 -39.43 20.22
N SER A 1112 40.19 -40.05 19.49
CA SER A 1112 40.35 -41.43 19.01
C SER A 1112 41.51 -41.60 18.02
N LYS A 1113 41.84 -40.58 17.23
CA LYS A 1113 42.98 -40.64 16.30
C LYS A 1113 44.30 -40.73 17.06
N SER A 1114 44.48 -39.91 18.10
CA SER A 1114 45.70 -39.98 18.95
C SER A 1114 45.76 -41.32 19.67
N ALA A 1115 44.62 -41.87 20.06
CA ALA A 1115 44.51 -43.18 20.68
C ALA A 1115 44.92 -44.31 19.72
N ILE A 1116 44.53 -44.24 18.44
CA ILE A 1116 44.97 -45.19 17.40
C ILE A 1116 46.48 -45.10 17.18
N ASP A 1117 47.05 -43.88 17.11
CA ASP A 1117 48.50 -43.71 17.00
C ASP A 1117 49.24 -44.33 18.20
N ALA A 1118 48.68 -44.20 19.41
CA ALA A 1118 49.23 -44.83 20.62
C ALA A 1118 49.16 -46.36 20.53
N VAL A 1119 48.02 -46.92 20.09
CA VAL A 1119 47.89 -48.37 19.86
C VAL A 1119 48.90 -48.86 18.82
N ILE A 1120 49.12 -48.14 17.71
CA ILE A 1120 50.12 -48.49 16.70
C ILE A 1120 51.53 -48.52 17.30
N LEU A 1121 51.88 -47.49 18.08
CA LEU A 1121 53.20 -47.38 18.72
C LEU A 1121 53.41 -48.50 19.75
N ASP A 1122 52.42 -48.74 20.60
CA ASP A 1122 52.43 -49.81 21.59
C ASP A 1122 52.56 -51.17 20.91
N SER A 1123 51.77 -51.43 19.86
CA SER A 1123 51.82 -52.65 19.06
C SER A 1123 53.22 -52.91 18.49
N TYR A 1124 53.86 -51.87 17.94
CA TYR A 1124 55.22 -51.97 17.39
C TYR A 1124 56.27 -52.24 18.48
N SER A 1125 56.08 -51.64 19.66
CA SER A 1125 56.96 -51.88 20.80
C SER A 1125 56.89 -53.34 21.25
N TYR A 1126 55.68 -53.90 21.35
CA TYR A 1126 55.48 -55.28 21.78
C TYR A 1126 55.93 -56.31 20.75
N SER A 1127 55.78 -56.02 19.45
CA SER A 1127 56.22 -56.92 18.39
C SER A 1127 57.75 -56.97 18.21
N THR A 1128 58.47 -55.93 18.64
CA THR A 1128 59.93 -55.85 18.49
C THR A 1128 60.73 -56.19 19.76
N THR A 1129 60.07 -56.30 20.92
CA THR A 1129 60.74 -56.65 22.19
C THR A 1129 61.12 -58.13 22.28
N THR A 1130 62.36 -58.42 22.65
CA THR A 1130 62.88 -59.78 22.89
C THR A 1130 62.67 -60.30 24.32
N TYR A 1131 62.10 -59.49 25.22
CA TYR A 1131 61.84 -59.86 26.61
C TYR A 1131 60.44 -60.49 26.79
N THR A 1132 60.31 -61.44 27.72
CA THR A 1132 59.02 -62.00 28.11
C THR A 1132 58.13 -60.91 28.74
N ILE A 1133 57.13 -60.45 28.00
CA ILE A 1133 56.14 -59.47 28.47
C ILE A 1133 55.30 -60.13 29.57
N SER A 1134 55.01 -59.40 30.66
CA SER A 1134 54.15 -59.93 31.72
C SER A 1134 52.68 -59.94 31.29
N ASN A 1135 51.92 -60.93 31.75
CA ASN A 1135 50.49 -61.04 31.44
C ASN A 1135 49.70 -59.79 31.86
N GLN A 1136 50.15 -59.06 32.89
CA GLN A 1136 49.52 -57.80 33.33
C GLN A 1136 49.67 -56.69 32.28
N ILE A 1137 50.86 -56.51 31.70
CA ILE A 1137 51.10 -55.51 30.65
C ILE A 1137 50.30 -55.83 29.40
N LEU A 1138 50.25 -57.12 29.02
CA LEU A 1138 49.45 -57.57 27.87
C LEU A 1138 47.95 -57.36 28.11
N SER A 1139 47.44 -57.64 29.30
CA SER A 1139 46.03 -57.40 29.65
C SER A 1139 45.67 -55.90 29.61
N TYR A 1140 46.58 -55.03 30.03
CA TYR A 1140 46.42 -53.58 29.95
C TYR A 1140 46.39 -53.08 28.50
N TYR A 1141 47.30 -53.60 27.65
CA TYR A 1141 47.28 -53.31 26.22
C TYR A 1141 45.95 -53.75 25.58
N ILE A 1142 45.48 -54.97 25.84
CA ILE A 1142 44.23 -55.50 25.29
C ILE A 1142 43.02 -54.64 25.70
N ALA A 1143 42.96 -54.19 26.97
CA ALA A 1143 41.91 -53.31 27.45
C ALA A 1143 41.93 -51.93 26.78
N ASN A 1144 43.12 -51.35 26.58
CA ASN A 1144 43.27 -50.07 25.89
C ASN A 1144 42.91 -50.17 24.41
N TYR A 1145 43.38 -51.24 23.76
CA TYR A 1145 43.08 -51.56 22.39
C TYR A 1145 41.56 -51.73 22.15
N SER A 1146 40.85 -52.47 23.01
CA SER A 1146 39.40 -52.67 22.89
C SER A 1146 38.63 -51.37 23.07
N ILE A 1147 39.03 -50.51 24.02
CA ILE A 1147 38.46 -49.15 24.19
C ILE A 1147 38.57 -48.34 22.90
N VAL A 1148 39.75 -48.34 22.25
CA VAL A 1148 39.97 -47.58 21.01
C VAL A 1148 39.14 -48.14 19.86
N ARG A 1149 39.09 -49.47 19.72
CA ARG A 1149 38.27 -50.15 18.70
C ARG A 1149 36.78 -49.80 18.84
N ASP A 1150 36.25 -49.83 20.06
CA ASP A 1150 34.84 -49.57 20.32
C ASP A 1150 34.50 -48.09 20.10
N GLU A 1151 35.41 -47.18 20.44
CA GLU A 1151 35.27 -45.74 20.18
C GLU A 1151 35.23 -45.42 18.67
N VAL A 1152 36.02 -46.12 17.84
CA VAL A 1152 35.91 -46.00 16.37
C VAL A 1152 34.53 -46.45 15.87
N GLY A 1153 33.91 -47.44 16.54
CA GLY A 1153 32.53 -47.83 16.30
C GLY A 1153 31.52 -46.71 16.60
N VAL A 1154 31.66 -46.04 17.74
CA VAL A 1154 30.80 -44.89 18.09
C VAL A 1154 30.99 -43.74 17.09
N ASN A 1155 32.24 -43.47 16.69
CA ASN A 1155 32.54 -42.45 15.68
C ASN A 1155 31.89 -42.79 14.33
N TYR A 1156 31.83 -44.07 13.95
CA TYR A 1156 31.13 -44.51 12.75
C TYR A 1156 29.63 -44.18 12.78
N ASP A 1157 28.93 -44.54 13.86
CA ASP A 1157 27.49 -44.30 13.99
C ASP A 1157 27.14 -42.80 14.00
N MET A 1158 27.96 -42.00 14.68
CA MET A 1158 27.86 -40.54 14.67
C MET A 1158 28.11 -39.97 13.26
N THR A 1159 29.09 -40.51 12.53
CA THR A 1159 29.41 -40.05 11.17
C THR A 1159 28.30 -40.36 10.17
N ASP A 1160 27.65 -41.52 10.27
CA ASP A 1160 26.50 -41.86 9.42
C ASP A 1160 25.32 -40.90 9.68
N THR A 1161 25.07 -40.57 10.95
CA THR A 1161 24.02 -39.62 11.34
C THR A 1161 24.34 -38.20 10.89
N ASP A 1162 25.55 -37.71 11.15
CA ASP A 1162 25.98 -36.34 10.80
C ASP A 1162 25.99 -36.13 9.29
N SER A 1163 26.50 -37.09 8.52
CA SER A 1163 26.53 -37.00 7.06
C SER A 1163 25.12 -36.98 6.46
N LYS A 1164 24.17 -37.76 7.00
CA LYS A 1164 22.74 -37.70 6.61
C LYS A 1164 22.13 -36.33 6.93
N ASN A 1165 22.36 -35.82 8.14
CA ASN A 1165 21.86 -34.51 8.55
C ASN A 1165 22.44 -33.40 7.65
N LYS A 1166 23.73 -33.46 7.33
CA LYS A 1166 24.39 -32.48 6.47
C LYS A 1166 23.78 -32.45 5.05
N ILE A 1167 23.58 -33.62 4.45
CA ILE A 1167 22.98 -33.74 3.10
C ILE A 1167 21.52 -33.25 3.12
N THR A 1168 20.75 -33.56 4.17
CA THR A 1168 19.36 -33.10 4.29
C THR A 1168 19.25 -31.59 4.54
N GLU A 1169 20.15 -30.98 5.32
CA GLU A 1169 20.25 -29.53 5.47
C GLU A 1169 20.50 -28.84 4.12
N GLU A 1170 21.45 -29.34 3.33
CA GLU A 1170 21.76 -28.79 2.00
C GLU A 1170 20.57 -28.89 1.04
N LEU A 1171 19.84 -30.02 1.07
CA LEU A 1171 18.59 -30.20 0.33
C LEU A 1171 17.51 -29.20 0.78
N VAL A 1172 17.36 -28.97 2.09
CA VAL A 1172 16.39 -28.01 2.63
C VAL A 1172 16.72 -26.58 2.18
N VAL A 1173 18.00 -26.19 2.18
CA VAL A 1173 18.44 -24.90 1.62
C VAL A 1173 18.06 -24.79 0.14
N PHE A 1174 18.27 -25.85 -0.65
CA PHE A 1174 17.88 -25.89 -2.05
C PHE A 1174 16.34 -25.71 -2.23
N ILE A 1175 15.53 -26.43 -1.44
CA ILE A 1175 14.06 -26.27 -1.45
C ILE A 1175 13.66 -24.82 -1.17
N TYR A 1176 14.18 -24.22 -0.09
CA TYR A 1176 13.83 -22.84 0.28
C TYR A 1176 14.22 -21.82 -0.79
N VAL A 1177 15.43 -21.91 -1.33
CA VAL A 1177 15.89 -21.00 -2.39
C VAL A 1177 15.01 -21.12 -3.64
N THR A 1178 14.58 -22.34 -4.00
CA THR A 1178 13.70 -22.59 -5.15
C THR A 1178 12.29 -22.03 -4.94
N ILE A 1179 11.72 -22.15 -3.73
CA ILE A 1179 10.41 -21.58 -3.37
C ILE A 1179 10.47 -20.05 -3.42
N VAL A 1180 11.47 -19.45 -2.76
CA VAL A 1180 11.65 -17.99 -2.72
C VAL A 1180 11.81 -17.42 -4.13
N TYR A 1181 12.63 -18.06 -4.97
CA TYR A 1181 12.79 -17.67 -6.37
C TYR A 1181 11.47 -17.73 -7.16
N SER A 1182 10.68 -18.80 -6.99
CA SER A 1182 9.39 -18.97 -7.66
C SER A 1182 8.38 -17.88 -7.26
N ILE A 1183 8.37 -17.51 -5.96
CA ILE A 1183 7.56 -16.39 -5.46
C ILE A 1183 8.04 -15.06 -6.06
N ILE A 1184 9.35 -14.82 -6.12
CA ILE A 1184 9.92 -13.60 -6.73
C ILE A 1184 9.51 -13.48 -8.20
N LEU A 1185 9.59 -14.56 -8.98
CA LEU A 1185 9.14 -14.55 -10.37
C LEU A 1185 7.64 -14.21 -10.52
N ALA A 1186 6.80 -14.80 -9.68
CA ALA A 1186 5.36 -14.51 -9.67
C ALA A 1186 5.07 -13.03 -9.29
N LEU A 1187 5.79 -12.50 -8.30
CA LEU A 1187 5.69 -11.09 -7.90
C LEU A 1187 6.18 -10.13 -9.00
N ILE A 1188 7.27 -10.45 -9.68
CA ILE A 1188 7.75 -9.66 -10.83
C ILE A 1188 6.68 -9.62 -11.93
N TYR A 1189 6.02 -10.74 -12.23
CA TYR A 1189 4.90 -10.75 -13.18
C TYR A 1189 3.76 -9.81 -12.75
N LEU A 1190 3.30 -9.93 -11.51
CA LEU A 1190 2.15 -9.19 -10.99
C LEU A 1190 2.42 -7.69 -10.80
N LEU A 1191 3.61 -7.32 -10.32
CA LEU A 1191 3.94 -5.94 -9.94
C LEU A 1191 4.70 -5.17 -11.03
N TYR A 1192 5.46 -5.85 -11.89
CA TYR A 1192 6.28 -5.18 -12.91
C TYR A 1192 5.69 -5.30 -14.33
N TYR A 1193 5.37 -6.52 -14.78
CA TYR A 1193 4.91 -6.74 -16.16
C TYR A 1193 3.43 -6.42 -16.34
N LEU A 1194 2.54 -6.88 -15.45
CA LEU A 1194 1.10 -6.68 -15.59
C LEU A 1194 0.69 -5.19 -15.55
N PRO A 1195 1.22 -4.36 -14.64
CA PRO A 1195 0.90 -2.93 -14.61
C PRO A 1195 1.42 -2.21 -15.85
N PHE A 1196 2.57 -2.64 -16.39
CA PHE A 1196 3.10 -2.10 -17.64
C PHE A 1196 2.20 -2.39 -18.84
N LEU A 1197 1.80 -3.66 -19.03
CA LEU A 1197 0.89 -4.04 -20.11
C LEU A 1197 -0.47 -3.31 -19.97
N SER A 1198 -0.95 -3.12 -18.74
CA SER A 1198 -2.17 -2.33 -18.49
C SER A 1198 -2.03 -0.85 -18.86
N LYS A 1199 -0.83 -0.27 -18.70
CA LYS A 1199 -0.54 1.12 -19.08
C LYS A 1199 -0.51 1.27 -20.60
N GLU A 1200 0.04 0.29 -21.31
CA GLU A 1200 0.09 0.27 -22.78
C GLU A 1200 -1.32 0.14 -23.38
N VAL A 1201 -2.19 -0.72 -22.83
CA VAL A 1201 -3.61 -0.78 -23.24
C VAL A 1201 -4.35 0.53 -22.95
N ARG A 1202 -4.12 1.16 -21.80
CA ARG A 1202 -4.71 2.48 -21.49
C ARG A 1202 -4.23 3.56 -22.45
N PHE A 1203 -2.95 3.56 -22.80
CA PHE A 1203 -2.41 4.48 -23.79
C PHE A 1203 -3.06 4.27 -25.17
N LEU A 1204 -3.25 3.02 -25.60
CA LEU A 1204 -3.95 2.70 -26.84
C LEU A 1204 -5.37 3.26 -26.87
N ASN A 1205 -6.12 3.16 -25.77
CA ASN A 1205 -7.47 3.75 -25.67
C ASN A 1205 -7.46 5.27 -25.77
N LYS A 1206 -6.47 5.95 -25.16
CA LYS A 1206 -6.29 7.40 -25.30
C LYS A 1206 -5.99 7.78 -26.75
N LEU A 1207 -5.07 7.07 -27.40
CA LEU A 1207 -4.73 7.31 -28.80
C LEU A 1207 -5.94 7.07 -29.72
N LYS A 1208 -6.74 6.02 -29.47
CA LYS A 1208 -8.01 5.76 -30.17
C LYS A 1208 -8.99 6.94 -30.06
N MET A 1209 -9.21 7.47 -28.85
CA MET A 1209 -10.07 8.63 -28.61
C MET A 1209 -9.59 9.87 -29.38
N LEU A 1210 -8.27 10.09 -29.42
CA LEU A 1210 -7.71 11.22 -30.15
C LEU A 1210 -7.84 11.05 -31.68
N VAL A 1211 -7.56 9.85 -32.20
CA VAL A 1211 -7.70 9.54 -33.63
C VAL A 1211 -9.15 9.70 -34.09
N SER A 1212 -10.16 9.41 -33.25
CA SER A 1212 -11.56 9.66 -33.60
C SER A 1212 -11.91 11.15 -33.79
N ILE A 1213 -11.15 12.08 -33.19
CA ILE A 1213 -11.32 13.52 -33.40
C ILE A 1213 -10.63 13.98 -34.69
N LEU A 1214 -9.55 13.30 -35.07
CA LEU A 1214 -8.77 13.62 -36.27
C LEU A 1214 -9.41 13.13 -37.57
N ILE A 1215 -10.39 12.23 -37.51
CA ILE A 1215 -11.06 11.70 -38.70
C ILE A 1215 -12.17 12.63 -39.17
N GLU A 1216 -12.18 12.91 -40.46
CA GLU A 1216 -13.25 13.64 -41.15
C GLU A 1216 -14.46 12.69 -41.31
N LYS A 1217 -15.63 13.13 -40.84
CA LYS A 1217 -16.91 12.48 -41.11
C LYS A 1217 -17.57 13.12 -42.32
#